data_AF-A0A523W268-F1
#
_entry.id   AF-A0A523W268-F1
#
_cell.length_a   1.000
_cell.length_b   1.000
_cell.length_c   1.000
_cell.angle_alpha   90.00
_cell.angle_beta   90.00
_cell.angle_gamma   90.00
#
_symmetry.space_group_name_H-M   'P 1'
#
loop_
_entity.id
_entity.type
_entity.pdbx_description
1 polymer ?
#
loop_
_entity_poly.entity_id
_entity_poly.type
_entity_poly.pdbx_seq_one_letter_code
_entity_poly.pdbx_strand_id
1 'polypeptide(L)'
;MNLESKTELLRSSVIAQFVARTDVEGKKKNIDFGIKLDTKIANNSLWFILSKDDEQHSFNVPIPYEDNGVFLVKQNEVRRAVCSHFIRKDDLILSYFAVMQKIVCDNPDGIIPRGLIKKIPYIQQLVYSYNNGNTSTIVYNLQRAINEIINKMPLHETYLNSWVMNRRLVIVDPVFDELKSPEERLSYQIEKNKAYFDRGWTSIGLADGSLANKNYILMRDIRHLTPFGIHYHNPQRNLYSTLGMKGDELPKVRSQAMQDLMDQGITRKGWNLFTLFVDIPDVFEDQIMVDLQHRNKYITYEKRYECFDKLHVHKGKLIRKGQILSTSNAGTIKKFDIDCDKAKVKKITKSATNVGGTITEVFNVIIEYKRNLRDGVKITNLHGNKGVIRMKDLGYAIDPRTGKTRKIDVIVSAKSIKKRKNFGQILEALLNNTKEGPTVIPDDYQVDMSYVSKILTMNNLPGDGTWSCETYMGKLEGVCGEVFWGVIASVENALWDENATIRRDIKGLRRAGLKLSHVEMRALETRFGKDNALLTEILSYAQGSDNIHENLKVLRSKRGELPPDVPTYQTKDLKYVDQSAGTIVDEEYIKNTIVDDYFAPDGFIMQLPITYQVTLDDDGEVIHEGAATITIGTLISEKVRVFDKIYIPKSSMRKCWKHDNGKFGLNEIGVLVNNMLVMSHRYLADPQNAIAIRMLYNSVYTYFAKVSKMLGTKRGDISQLGMSVRYPFSAKAVATLSNRLPENTIEIHRNMAKTLRVTNGDVVLVERFPCLGFMSIRPQKVRVTHDDLCKYTIRVSGNNLCSLGLDFDGDVIYLASFHTQEAVALLRKEWEEPNKMCYEVIQQLNNKAGVPETNCFGLHAYNITMFGDLTADTLAGLVDKATGVKSHTGPVIALSYNIMRILENSEVRDDQQVNIAIEVFLDRVGNTVFKQKHGVLSLHSIVMDAICTGDVEMLVKHGFASETSAIICNIIKKKAADVGIYNLYSYHQKAKEKGWSNVINRIVRKENKIYFASRANLEGCQLLDHLDADAVDTPSKILKTIMSGKSDNAKTVLEDFMDNDTITTIKDVDKRDACKTLMDYVERVLTVNTISDDAHNVMVEGQKELSKNRTTGICLGGNNSFV
;
A
#
# COMPACT_ATOMS: atom_id res chain seq x y z
N MET A 1 -26.96 19.74 23.75
CA MET A 1 -27.53 18.37 23.82
C MET A 1 -26.40 17.40 24.18
N ASN A 2 -26.51 16.70 25.32
CA ASN A 2 -25.52 15.71 25.77
C ASN A 2 -25.55 14.45 24.87
N LEU A 3 -24.59 13.53 25.05
CA LEU A 3 -24.47 12.33 24.20
C LEU A 3 -25.66 11.38 24.30
N GLU A 4 -26.27 11.26 25.49
CA GLU A 4 -27.44 10.43 25.73
C GLU A 4 -28.65 10.93 24.93
N SER A 5 -28.96 12.21 25.01
CA SER A 5 -30.06 12.81 24.23
C SER A 5 -29.85 12.69 22.72
N LYS A 6 -28.61 12.76 22.22
CA LYS A 6 -28.30 12.56 20.79
C LYS A 6 -28.48 11.10 20.36
N THR A 7 -28.08 10.16 21.22
CA THR A 7 -28.28 8.73 20.99
C THR A 7 -29.77 8.39 20.96
N GLU A 8 -30.53 8.97 21.88
CA GLU A 8 -31.99 8.82 21.93
C GLU A 8 -32.65 9.37 20.67
N LEU A 9 -32.25 10.58 20.23
CA LEU A 9 -32.79 11.18 19.03
C LEU A 9 -32.56 10.31 17.79
N LEU A 10 -31.38 9.71 17.64
CA LEU A 10 -31.11 8.75 16.57
C LEU A 10 -32.01 7.50 16.69
N ARG A 11 -32.12 6.94 17.90
CA ARG A 11 -32.97 5.77 18.20
C ARG A 11 -34.42 6.04 17.81
N SER A 12 -35.02 7.12 18.32
CA SER A 12 -36.40 7.50 18.04
C SER A 12 -36.61 7.79 16.55
N SER A 13 -35.65 8.41 15.87
CA SER A 13 -35.75 8.72 14.43
C SER A 13 -35.78 7.45 13.58
N VAL A 14 -34.94 6.46 13.90
CA VAL A 14 -34.95 5.17 13.18
C VAL A 14 -36.24 4.40 13.43
N ILE A 15 -36.71 4.36 14.68
CA ILE A 15 -37.98 3.70 15.04
C ILE A 15 -39.16 4.37 14.32
N ALA A 16 -39.24 5.70 14.34
CA ALA A 16 -40.32 6.43 13.68
C ALA A 16 -40.34 6.19 12.17
N GLN A 17 -39.17 6.16 11.52
CA GLN A 17 -39.06 5.85 10.10
C GLN A 17 -39.41 4.39 9.80
N PHE A 18 -39.02 3.45 10.65
CA PHE A 18 -39.42 2.04 10.52
C PHE A 18 -40.95 1.89 10.57
N VAL A 19 -41.59 2.43 11.61
CA VAL A 19 -43.06 2.41 11.79
C VAL A 19 -43.78 3.08 10.61
N ALA A 20 -43.26 4.19 10.10
CA ALA A 20 -43.83 4.85 8.92
C ALA A 20 -43.81 3.95 7.67
N ARG A 21 -42.81 3.07 7.51
CA ARG A 21 -42.73 2.14 6.36
C ARG A 21 -43.52 0.86 6.58
N THR A 22 -43.53 0.29 7.79
CA THR A 22 -44.25 -0.95 8.07
C THR A 22 -45.74 -0.70 8.21
N ASP A 23 -46.15 0.28 9.01
CA ASP A 23 -47.54 0.41 9.44
C ASP A 23 -48.31 1.36 8.54
N VAL A 24 -47.72 2.51 8.20
CA VAL A 24 -48.41 3.54 7.42
C VAL A 24 -48.41 3.19 5.93
N GLU A 25 -47.24 2.90 5.35
CA GLU A 25 -47.16 2.46 3.95
C GLU A 25 -47.71 1.05 3.73
N GLY A 26 -47.50 0.13 4.68
CA GLY A 26 -48.09 -1.21 4.63
C GLY A 26 -49.61 -1.16 4.54
N LYS A 27 -50.27 -0.40 5.43
CA LYS A 27 -51.72 -0.17 5.35
C LYS A 27 -52.17 0.43 4.02
N LYS A 28 -51.44 1.43 3.49
CA LYS A 28 -51.76 2.03 2.17
C LYS A 28 -51.65 1.04 1.01
N LYS A 29 -50.77 0.05 1.12
CA LYS A 29 -50.54 -0.98 0.08
C LYS A 29 -51.27 -2.29 0.37
N ASN A 30 -52.03 -2.37 1.47
CA ASN A 30 -52.64 -3.59 1.99
C ASN A 30 -51.64 -4.74 2.19
N ILE A 31 -50.44 -4.41 2.67
CA ILE A 31 -49.36 -5.35 2.98
C ILE A 31 -49.09 -5.29 4.48
N ASP A 32 -49.25 -6.41 5.18
CA ASP A 32 -48.70 -6.59 6.53
C ASP A 32 -47.29 -7.17 6.42
N PHE A 33 -46.31 -6.45 6.93
CA PHE A 33 -44.92 -6.90 6.93
C PHE A 33 -44.65 -7.93 8.03
N GLY A 34 -45.36 -7.85 9.17
CA GLY A 34 -45.14 -8.73 10.34
C GLY A 34 -43.78 -8.56 11.03
N ILE A 35 -43.04 -7.48 10.75
CA ILE A 35 -41.67 -7.28 11.25
C ILE A 35 -41.70 -6.44 12.52
N LYS A 36 -41.01 -6.88 13.57
CA LYS A 36 -40.76 -6.10 14.79
C LYS A 36 -39.35 -5.52 14.79
N LEU A 37 -39.20 -4.31 15.31
CA LEU A 37 -37.91 -3.65 15.51
C LEU A 37 -37.69 -3.41 17.01
N ASP A 38 -36.76 -4.14 17.58
CA ASP A 38 -36.25 -3.92 18.94
C ASP A 38 -34.94 -3.13 18.90
N THR A 39 -34.65 -2.41 20.00
CA THR A 39 -33.37 -1.71 20.14
C THR A 39 -32.74 -1.97 21.49
N LYS A 40 -31.41 -2.06 21.53
CA LYS A 40 -30.65 -2.16 22.77
C LYS A 40 -29.30 -1.47 22.66
N ILE A 41 -28.82 -0.91 23.77
CA ILE A 41 -27.44 -0.40 23.86
C ILE A 41 -26.58 -1.49 24.47
N ALA A 42 -25.58 -1.95 23.73
CA ALA A 42 -24.64 -2.97 24.19
C ALA A 42 -23.26 -2.73 23.56
N ASN A 43 -22.20 -2.87 24.35
CA ASN A 43 -20.80 -2.72 23.91
C ASN A 43 -20.53 -1.37 23.19
N ASN A 44 -21.00 -0.26 23.77
CA ASN A 44 -20.89 1.10 23.20
C ASN A 44 -21.48 1.22 21.79
N SER A 45 -22.51 0.43 21.48
CA SER A 45 -23.21 0.48 20.19
C SER A 45 -24.72 0.42 20.41
N LEU A 46 -25.47 1.14 19.58
CA LEU A 46 -26.92 1.07 19.47
C LEU A 46 -27.25 -0.04 18.47
N TRP A 47 -27.84 -1.12 18.96
CA TRP A 47 -28.27 -2.26 18.15
C TRP A 47 -29.72 -2.10 17.74
N PHE A 48 -29.99 -2.40 16.48
CA PHE A 48 -31.31 -2.50 15.89
C PHE A 48 -31.52 -3.96 15.50
N ILE A 49 -32.56 -4.57 16.05
CA ILE A 49 -32.85 -6.00 15.95
C ILE A 49 -34.19 -6.13 15.25
N LEU A 50 -34.18 -6.68 14.04
CA LEU A 50 -35.38 -6.97 13.27
C LEU A 50 -35.75 -8.43 13.47
N SER A 51 -37.03 -8.71 13.76
CA SER A 51 -37.55 -10.06 13.89
C SER A 51 -38.85 -10.24 13.12
N LYS A 52 -38.99 -11.39 12.46
CA LYS A 52 -40.22 -11.85 11.82
C LYS A 52 -40.25 -13.38 11.97
N ASP A 53 -41.29 -13.90 12.61
CA ASP A 53 -41.39 -15.32 12.94
C ASP A 53 -40.13 -15.79 13.71
N ASP A 54 -39.43 -16.83 13.22
CA ASP A 54 -38.19 -17.35 13.80
C ASP A 54 -36.91 -16.66 13.25
N GLU A 55 -37.05 -15.74 12.28
CA GLU A 55 -35.91 -15.05 11.68
C GLU A 55 -35.54 -13.78 12.45
N GLN A 56 -34.27 -13.68 12.86
CA GLN A 56 -33.73 -12.50 13.53
C GLN A 56 -32.49 -11.97 12.82
N HIS A 57 -32.50 -10.68 12.49
CA HIS A 57 -31.36 -9.98 11.91
C HIS A 57 -31.01 -8.73 12.71
N SER A 58 -29.75 -8.29 12.68
CA SER A 58 -29.34 -7.09 13.41
C SER A 58 -28.23 -6.31 12.72
N PHE A 59 -28.27 -4.99 12.90
CA PHE A 59 -27.18 -4.07 12.59
C PHE A 59 -26.91 -3.16 13.81
N ASN A 60 -25.73 -2.55 13.86
CA ASN A 60 -25.36 -1.67 14.96
C ASN A 60 -24.69 -0.37 14.50
N VAL A 61 -24.96 0.69 15.25
CA VAL A 61 -24.31 1.99 15.13
C VAL A 61 -23.46 2.23 16.38
N PRO A 62 -22.13 2.32 16.29
CA PRO A 62 -21.28 2.67 17.41
C PRO A 62 -21.65 4.04 17.98
N ILE A 63 -21.76 4.13 19.30
CA ILE A 63 -22.14 5.34 20.03
C ILE A 63 -20.84 6.07 20.43
N PRO A 64 -20.72 7.37 20.10
CA PRO A 64 -19.62 8.20 20.60
C PRO A 64 -19.62 8.29 22.12
N TYR A 65 -18.43 8.28 22.71
CA TYR A 65 -18.19 8.56 24.12
C TYR A 65 -17.01 9.53 24.25
N GLU A 66 -16.93 10.19 25.40
CA GLU A 66 -15.84 11.11 25.72
C GLU A 66 -14.80 10.44 26.61
N ASP A 67 -13.52 10.65 26.30
CA ASP A 67 -12.36 10.13 27.02
C ASP A 67 -11.25 11.20 26.97
N ASN A 68 -10.91 11.80 28.12
CA ASN A 68 -9.98 12.93 28.26
C ASN A 68 -10.22 14.08 27.27
N GLY A 69 -11.46 14.58 27.18
CA GLY A 69 -11.81 15.71 26.29
C GLY A 69 -11.81 15.38 24.79
N VAL A 70 -11.76 14.09 24.44
CA VAL A 70 -11.78 13.59 23.06
C VAL A 70 -13.02 12.73 22.83
N PHE A 71 -13.71 12.98 21.73
CA PHE A 71 -14.85 12.16 21.30
C PHE A 71 -14.39 10.99 20.45
N LEU A 72 -14.64 9.79 20.94
CA LEU A 72 -14.25 8.52 20.31
C LEU A 72 -15.48 7.67 20.03
N VAL A 73 -15.43 6.89 18.96
CA VAL A 73 -16.29 5.70 18.79
C VAL A 73 -15.45 4.46 19.03
N LYS A 74 -16.05 3.45 19.64
CA LYS A 74 -15.41 2.16 19.88
C LYS A 74 -16.23 1.06 19.24
N GLN A 75 -15.62 0.35 18.31
CA GLN A 75 -16.18 -0.86 17.72
C GLN A 75 -15.11 -1.94 17.83
N ASN A 76 -15.47 -3.09 18.41
CA ASN A 76 -14.57 -4.24 18.49
C ASN A 76 -13.23 -3.88 19.15
N GLU A 77 -13.26 -3.20 20.31
CA GLU A 77 -12.08 -2.66 21.01
C GLU A 77 -11.18 -1.67 20.23
N VAL A 78 -11.51 -1.35 18.98
CA VAL A 78 -10.81 -0.34 18.19
C VAL A 78 -11.46 1.01 18.43
N ARG A 79 -10.66 1.97 18.91
CA ARG A 79 -11.08 3.35 19.16
C ARG A 79 -10.75 4.23 17.95
N ARG A 80 -11.70 5.06 17.53
CA ARG A 80 -11.51 6.02 16.43
C ARG A 80 -12.02 7.40 16.81
N ALA A 81 -11.30 8.43 16.38
CA ALA A 81 -11.68 9.82 16.63
C ALA A 81 -12.87 10.22 15.76
N VAL A 82 -13.94 10.70 16.39
CA VAL A 82 -15.14 11.17 15.69
C VAL A 82 -14.82 12.44 14.91
N CYS A 83 -15.30 12.55 13.68
CA CYS A 83 -15.19 13.78 12.89
C CYS A 83 -16.55 14.25 12.36
N SER A 84 -16.70 15.56 12.22
CA SER A 84 -17.89 16.19 11.63
C SER A 84 -17.75 16.30 10.11
N HIS A 85 -18.88 16.44 9.43
CA HIS A 85 -18.95 16.59 7.97
C HIS A 85 -19.49 17.97 7.64
N PHE A 86 -19.00 18.59 6.57
CA PHE A 86 -19.46 19.89 6.09
C PHE A 86 -20.01 19.72 4.67
N ILE A 87 -21.32 19.85 4.50
CA ILE A 87 -21.97 19.79 3.19
C ILE A 87 -21.82 21.16 2.55
N ARG A 88 -20.93 21.26 1.56
CA ARG A 88 -20.58 22.55 0.94
C ARG A 88 -21.80 23.22 0.30
N LYS A 89 -22.64 22.44 -0.39
CA LYS A 89 -23.82 22.94 -1.12
C LYS A 89 -24.82 23.65 -0.19
N ASP A 90 -24.97 23.13 1.04
CA ASP A 90 -25.99 23.57 1.98
C ASP A 90 -25.39 24.47 3.10
N ASP A 91 -24.08 24.76 3.04
CA ASP A 91 -23.29 25.41 4.09
C ASP A 91 -23.56 24.85 5.49
N LEU A 92 -23.72 23.52 5.59
CA LEU A 92 -24.23 22.84 6.79
C LEU A 92 -23.18 21.88 7.38
N ILE A 93 -22.93 22.00 8.69
CA ILE A 93 -22.11 21.04 9.44
C ILE A 93 -23.01 19.93 10.01
N LEU A 94 -22.77 18.70 9.59
CA LEU A 94 -23.40 17.50 10.14
C LEU A 94 -22.52 16.86 11.22
N SER A 95 -23.15 16.58 12.36
CA SER A 95 -22.56 15.73 13.41
C SER A 95 -22.54 14.26 12.99
N TYR A 96 -21.76 13.45 13.71
CA TYR A 96 -21.74 11.99 13.54
C TYR A 96 -23.13 11.35 13.54
N PHE A 97 -23.98 11.71 14.51
CA PHE A 97 -25.33 11.16 14.63
C PHE A 97 -26.20 11.54 13.43
N ALA A 98 -26.10 12.78 12.93
CA ALA A 98 -26.82 13.22 11.74
C ALA A 98 -26.38 12.46 10.48
N VAL A 99 -25.07 12.16 10.36
CA VAL A 99 -24.56 11.29 9.30
C VAL A 99 -25.12 9.87 9.40
N MET A 100 -25.13 9.28 10.60
CA MET A 100 -25.69 7.94 10.80
C MET A 100 -27.19 7.90 10.50
N GLN A 101 -27.93 8.92 10.91
CA GLN A 101 -29.34 9.08 10.57
C GLN A 101 -29.54 9.15 9.05
N LYS A 102 -28.73 9.94 8.33
CA LYS A 102 -28.84 10.02 6.87
C LYS A 102 -28.56 8.69 6.17
N ILE A 103 -27.61 7.91 6.65
CA ILE A 103 -27.30 6.59 6.09
C ILE A 103 -28.45 5.61 6.31
N VAL A 104 -29.04 5.57 7.50
CA VAL A 104 -30.08 4.59 7.82
C VAL A 104 -31.43 5.01 7.22
N CYS A 105 -31.81 6.28 7.36
CA CYS A 105 -33.18 6.76 7.18
C CYS A 105 -33.43 7.63 5.94
N ASP A 106 -32.39 8.18 5.30
CA ASP A 106 -32.53 9.20 4.26
C ASP A 106 -31.59 8.90 3.07
N ASN A 107 -31.29 9.90 2.24
CA ASN A 107 -30.31 9.85 1.17
C ASN A 107 -28.90 10.23 1.68
N PRO A 108 -27.93 9.28 1.69
CA PRO A 108 -26.55 9.55 2.06
C PRO A 108 -25.66 9.97 0.88
N ASP A 109 -26.23 10.57 -0.18
CA ASP A 109 -25.48 11.05 -1.34
C ASP A 109 -24.38 12.04 -0.95
N GLY A 110 -23.22 11.91 -1.60
CA GLY A 110 -21.98 12.60 -1.25
C GLY A 110 -21.29 12.12 0.05
N ILE A 111 -21.98 11.40 0.95
CA ILE A 111 -21.41 10.93 2.22
C ILE A 111 -20.77 9.54 2.07
N ILE A 112 -21.45 8.62 1.37
CA ILE A 112 -20.96 7.27 1.09
C ILE A 112 -20.80 7.03 -0.43
N PRO A 113 -20.02 6.03 -0.87
CA PRO A 113 -19.85 5.74 -2.30
C PRO A 113 -21.18 5.46 -3.01
N ARG A 114 -21.40 6.05 -4.20
CA ARG A 114 -22.63 5.88 -5.02
C ARG A 114 -23.05 4.43 -5.24
N GLY A 115 -22.10 3.48 -5.30
CA GLY A 115 -22.41 2.05 -5.46
C GLY A 115 -23.15 1.41 -4.28
N LEU A 116 -23.15 2.04 -3.10
CA LEU A 116 -23.93 1.64 -1.94
C LEU A 116 -25.29 2.36 -1.87
N ILE A 117 -25.48 3.40 -2.67
CA ILE A 117 -26.70 4.22 -2.65
C ILE A 117 -27.69 3.62 -3.63
N LYS A 118 -28.92 3.40 -3.14
CA LYS A 118 -30.08 3.04 -3.96
C LYS A 118 -31.07 4.18 -3.95
N LYS A 119 -32.05 4.14 -4.86
CA LYS A 119 -33.11 5.17 -4.96
C LYS A 119 -33.99 5.27 -3.70
N ILE A 120 -33.97 4.26 -2.85
CA ILE A 120 -34.76 4.19 -1.61
C ILE A 120 -33.84 4.07 -0.38
N PRO A 121 -34.20 4.66 0.78
CA PRO A 121 -33.42 4.58 2.02
C PRO A 121 -33.22 3.13 2.49
N TYR A 122 -32.15 2.89 3.25
CA TYR A 122 -31.83 1.55 3.75
C TYR A 122 -32.90 0.97 4.68
N ILE A 123 -33.52 1.79 5.55
CA ILE A 123 -34.61 1.33 6.41
C ILE A 123 -35.79 0.78 5.61
N GLN A 124 -36.09 1.39 4.45
CA GLN A 124 -37.14 0.93 3.55
C GLN A 124 -36.71 -0.35 2.81
N GLN A 125 -35.45 -0.45 2.40
CA GLN A 125 -34.91 -1.69 1.82
C GLN A 125 -35.01 -2.86 2.80
N LEU A 126 -34.73 -2.64 4.10
CA LEU A 126 -34.82 -3.68 5.14
C LEU A 126 -36.26 -4.22 5.26
N VAL A 127 -37.25 -3.33 5.33
CA VAL A 127 -38.66 -3.74 5.41
C VAL A 127 -39.07 -4.56 4.20
N TYR A 128 -38.73 -4.12 2.98
CA TYR A 128 -39.07 -4.87 1.77
C TYR A 128 -38.27 -6.17 1.60
N SER A 129 -37.10 -6.28 2.22
CA SER A 129 -36.22 -7.44 2.05
C SER A 129 -36.75 -8.74 2.65
N TYR A 130 -37.58 -8.66 3.69
CA TYR A 130 -38.26 -9.82 4.26
C TYR A 130 -39.25 -10.45 3.29
N ASN A 131 -39.94 -9.65 2.47
CA ASN A 131 -40.85 -10.18 1.45
C ASN A 131 -40.10 -10.76 0.24
N ASN A 132 -38.83 -10.41 0.07
CA ASN A 132 -37.99 -10.83 -1.06
C ASN A 132 -36.97 -11.93 -0.68
N GLY A 133 -36.97 -12.39 0.58
CA GLY A 133 -36.03 -13.39 1.09
C GLY A 133 -34.56 -12.99 0.99
N ASN A 134 -34.24 -11.70 1.15
CA ASN A 134 -32.86 -11.18 1.00
C ASN A 134 -32.40 -10.24 2.13
N THR A 135 -33.04 -10.32 3.30
CA THR A 135 -32.78 -9.45 4.45
C THR A 135 -31.32 -9.48 4.92
N SER A 136 -30.71 -10.66 5.00
CA SER A 136 -29.31 -10.84 5.36
C SER A 136 -28.36 -9.99 4.49
N THR A 137 -28.64 -9.90 3.19
CA THR A 137 -27.86 -9.12 2.22
C THR A 137 -28.03 -7.61 2.42
N ILE A 138 -29.26 -7.15 2.68
CA ILE A 138 -29.51 -5.72 2.92
C ILE A 138 -28.90 -5.26 4.25
N VAL A 139 -29.02 -6.08 5.31
CA VAL A 139 -28.37 -5.82 6.61
C VAL A 139 -26.85 -5.75 6.44
N TYR A 140 -26.26 -6.68 5.69
CA TYR A 140 -24.84 -6.64 5.37
C TYR A 140 -24.44 -5.35 4.63
N ASN A 141 -25.21 -4.94 3.62
CA ASN A 141 -24.93 -3.71 2.87
C ASN A 141 -25.07 -2.44 3.73
N LEU A 142 -26.06 -2.38 4.62
CA LEU A 142 -26.22 -1.27 5.56
C LEU A 142 -25.05 -1.23 6.56
N GLN A 143 -24.71 -2.37 7.16
CA GLN A 143 -23.57 -2.44 8.08
C GLN A 143 -22.27 -2.07 7.37
N ARG A 144 -22.10 -2.46 6.10
CA ARG A 144 -20.97 -2.05 5.26
C ARG A 144 -20.96 -0.53 5.02
N ALA A 145 -22.10 0.12 4.79
CA ALA A 145 -22.20 1.57 4.65
C ALA A 145 -21.83 2.31 5.96
N ILE A 146 -22.29 1.82 7.11
CA ILE A 146 -21.91 2.34 8.43
C ILE A 146 -20.41 2.16 8.67
N ASN A 147 -19.89 0.96 8.42
CA ASN A 147 -18.48 0.63 8.59
C ASN A 147 -17.57 1.43 7.64
N GLU A 148 -18.04 1.80 6.45
CA GLU A 148 -17.28 2.66 5.52
C GLU A 148 -16.97 4.02 6.15
N ILE A 149 -17.92 4.63 6.86
CA ILE A 149 -17.72 5.90 7.56
C ILE A 149 -16.80 5.72 8.77
N ILE A 150 -17.04 4.69 9.58
CA ILE A 150 -16.20 4.39 10.76
C ILE A 150 -14.76 4.10 10.33
N ASN A 151 -14.55 3.30 9.29
CA ASN A 151 -13.21 2.92 8.83
C ASN A 151 -12.43 4.10 8.22
N LYS A 152 -13.12 5.11 7.69
CA LYS A 152 -12.52 6.39 7.27
C LYS A 152 -12.14 7.30 8.43
N MET A 153 -12.64 7.05 9.64
CA MET A 153 -12.24 7.82 10.82
C MET A 153 -10.83 7.47 11.28
N PRO A 154 -10.06 8.44 11.78
CA PRO A 154 -8.70 8.21 12.26
C PRO A 154 -8.68 7.24 13.44
N LEU A 155 -7.75 6.28 13.41
CA LEU A 155 -7.48 5.42 14.56
C LEU A 155 -6.96 6.27 15.71
N HIS A 156 -7.42 5.98 16.93
CA HIS A 156 -6.87 6.62 18.12
C HIS A 156 -5.46 6.09 18.37
N GLU A 157 -4.46 6.96 18.21
CA GLU A 157 -3.07 6.69 18.57
C GLU A 157 -2.65 7.41 19.85
N THR A 158 -3.00 8.70 19.95
CA THR A 158 -2.77 9.55 21.12
C THR A 158 -3.97 10.48 21.31
N TYR A 159 -4.16 10.99 22.53
CA TYR A 159 -5.24 11.95 22.83
C TYR A 159 -5.11 13.22 22.02
N LEU A 160 -3.90 13.78 21.90
CA LEU A 160 -3.72 15.00 21.10
C LEU A 160 -4.07 14.77 19.62
N ASN A 161 -3.58 13.68 19.03
CA ASN A 161 -3.90 13.38 17.63
C ASN A 161 -5.42 13.28 17.44
N SER A 162 -6.10 12.58 18.34
CA SER A 162 -7.56 12.42 18.28
C SER A 162 -8.32 13.73 18.51
N TRP A 163 -7.83 14.60 19.41
CA TRP A 163 -8.37 15.92 19.66
C TRP A 163 -8.31 16.83 18.43
N VAL A 164 -7.19 16.77 17.68
CA VAL A 164 -7.06 17.49 16.39
C VAL A 164 -8.04 16.91 15.38
N MET A 165 -8.17 15.58 15.32
CA MET A 165 -9.09 14.92 14.40
C MET A 165 -10.57 15.20 14.72
N ASN A 166 -10.94 15.43 15.98
CA ASN A 166 -12.28 15.92 16.35
C ASN A 166 -12.57 17.32 15.81
N ARG A 167 -11.53 18.12 15.51
CA ARG A 167 -11.63 19.47 14.92
C ARG A 167 -11.42 19.49 13.42
N ARG A 168 -11.38 18.32 12.78
CA ARG A 168 -11.32 18.16 11.34
C ARG A 168 -12.73 18.04 10.76
N LEU A 169 -13.01 18.85 9.74
CA LEU A 169 -14.19 18.71 8.91
C LEU A 169 -13.88 17.86 7.68
N VAL A 170 -14.78 16.90 7.41
CA VAL A 170 -14.85 16.21 6.13
C VAL A 170 -15.79 16.99 5.22
N ILE A 171 -15.24 17.65 4.20
CA ILE A 171 -16.02 18.42 3.25
C ILE A 171 -16.66 17.45 2.26
N VAL A 172 -17.98 17.45 2.24
CA VAL A 172 -18.81 16.69 1.32
C VAL A 172 -19.15 17.62 0.16
N ASP A 173 -18.52 17.35 -0.99
CA ASP A 173 -18.71 18.10 -2.22
C ASP A 173 -18.59 17.12 -3.41
N PRO A 174 -19.72 16.73 -4.04
CA PRO A 174 -19.71 15.82 -5.19
C PRO A 174 -18.82 16.31 -6.34
N VAL A 175 -18.65 17.64 -6.50
CA VAL A 175 -17.79 18.21 -7.54
C VAL A 175 -16.35 17.77 -7.34
N PHE A 176 -15.85 17.77 -6.10
CA PHE A 176 -14.48 17.36 -5.80
C PHE A 176 -14.21 15.89 -6.19
N ASP A 177 -15.19 15.02 -5.96
CA ASP A 177 -15.09 13.60 -6.30
C ASP A 177 -15.15 13.36 -7.83
N GLU A 178 -15.77 14.29 -8.58
CA GLU A 178 -15.85 14.25 -10.04
C GLU A 178 -14.62 14.84 -10.74
N LEU A 179 -13.81 15.65 -10.06
CA LEU A 179 -12.55 16.17 -10.60
C LEU A 179 -11.58 15.02 -10.92
N LYS A 180 -11.17 14.92 -12.18
CA LYS A 180 -10.22 13.90 -12.65
C LYS A 180 -8.80 14.44 -12.76
N SER A 181 -8.64 15.75 -12.99
CA SER A 181 -7.34 16.39 -13.12
C SER A 181 -6.70 16.66 -11.74
N PRO A 182 -5.45 16.24 -11.52
CA PRO A 182 -4.66 16.65 -10.36
C PRO A 182 -4.56 18.16 -10.20
N GLU A 183 -4.41 18.89 -11.31
CA GLU A 183 -4.30 20.35 -11.35
C GLU A 183 -5.63 21.03 -10.97
N GLU A 184 -6.77 20.49 -11.42
CA GLU A 184 -8.10 20.96 -11.00
C GLU A 184 -8.32 20.71 -9.50
N ARG A 185 -7.94 19.52 -9.00
CA ARG A 185 -8.02 19.20 -7.57
C ARG A 185 -7.12 20.11 -6.75
N LEU A 186 -5.91 20.41 -7.22
CA LEU A 186 -5.01 21.34 -6.58
C LEU A 186 -5.62 22.74 -6.51
N SER A 187 -6.14 23.24 -7.64
CA SER A 187 -6.83 24.53 -7.73
C SER A 187 -8.03 24.60 -6.78
N TYR A 188 -8.85 23.56 -6.75
CA TYR A 188 -9.96 23.43 -5.80
C TYR A 188 -9.45 23.55 -4.35
N GLN A 189 -8.37 22.85 -4.00
CA GLN A 189 -7.82 22.88 -2.64
C GLN A 189 -7.28 24.26 -2.26
N ILE A 190 -6.66 24.98 -3.21
CA ILE A 190 -6.19 26.36 -3.03
C ILE A 190 -7.38 27.28 -2.76
N GLU A 191 -8.38 27.28 -3.63
CA GLU A 191 -9.57 28.15 -3.51
C GLU A 191 -10.38 27.84 -2.25
N LYS A 192 -10.54 26.57 -1.91
CA LYS A 192 -11.16 26.12 -0.66
C LYS A 192 -10.47 26.69 0.57
N ASN A 193 -9.13 26.73 0.58
CA ASN A 193 -8.39 27.29 1.71
C ASN A 193 -8.53 28.81 1.82
N LYS A 194 -8.61 29.52 0.69
CA LYS A 194 -8.92 30.96 0.70
C LYS A 194 -10.32 31.22 1.23
N ALA A 195 -11.32 30.53 0.66
CA ALA A 195 -12.73 30.76 0.96
C ALA A 195 -13.11 30.51 2.43
N TYR A 196 -12.41 29.60 3.12
CA TYR A 196 -12.71 29.29 4.52
C TYR A 196 -11.72 29.88 5.52
N PHE A 197 -10.69 30.60 5.07
CA PHE A 197 -9.70 31.18 5.96
C PHE A 197 -10.32 32.13 6.99
N ASP A 198 -11.25 32.97 6.55
CA ASP A 198 -11.95 33.95 7.39
C ASP A 198 -12.85 33.30 8.46
N ARG A 199 -13.17 32.00 8.32
CA ARG A 199 -13.86 31.20 9.35
C ARG A 199 -12.91 30.71 10.46
N GLY A 200 -11.63 31.09 10.40
CA GLY A 200 -10.55 30.54 11.22
C GLY A 200 -10.16 29.11 10.83
N TRP A 201 -10.61 28.64 9.66
CA TRP A 201 -10.33 27.28 9.20
C TRP A 201 -9.05 27.24 8.38
N THR A 202 -8.26 26.20 8.56
CA THR A 202 -6.95 26.09 7.92
C THR A 202 -6.63 24.64 7.55
N SER A 203 -5.82 24.47 6.52
CA SER A 203 -5.22 23.18 6.18
C SER A 203 -3.90 22.93 6.93
N ILE A 204 -3.38 23.90 7.69
CA ILE A 204 -2.16 23.71 8.48
C ILE A 204 -2.41 22.66 9.55
N GLY A 205 -1.66 21.56 9.47
CA GLY A 205 -1.78 20.40 10.35
C GLY A 205 -2.25 19.12 9.68
N LEU A 206 -2.71 19.21 8.43
CA LEU A 206 -3.08 18.06 7.61
C LEU A 206 -1.90 17.61 6.75
N ALA A 207 -1.54 16.33 6.82
CA ALA A 207 -0.45 15.78 6.00
C ALA A 207 -0.70 15.97 4.48
N ASP A 208 0.37 16.17 3.71
CA ASP A 208 0.33 16.41 2.25
C ASP A 208 -0.57 15.42 1.49
N GLY A 209 -0.50 14.12 1.85
CA GLY A 209 -1.30 13.07 1.22
C GLY A 209 -2.80 13.20 1.51
N SER A 210 -3.15 13.72 2.70
CA SER A 210 -4.54 14.03 3.05
C SER A 210 -5.03 15.23 2.25
N LEU A 211 -4.21 16.28 2.10
CA LEU A 211 -4.56 17.47 1.32
C LEU A 211 -4.75 17.17 -0.17
N ALA A 212 -3.98 16.24 -0.73
CA ALA A 212 -4.09 15.90 -2.15
C ALA A 212 -5.30 15.04 -2.51
N ASN A 213 -5.67 14.09 -1.64
CA ASN A 213 -6.64 13.05 -1.99
C ASN A 213 -7.93 13.08 -1.15
N LYS A 214 -8.00 13.95 -0.14
CA LYS A 214 -9.16 14.07 0.75
C LYS A 214 -9.57 15.53 0.85
N ASN A 215 -10.87 15.75 0.96
CA ASN A 215 -11.41 17.08 1.12
C ASN A 215 -11.59 17.39 2.61
N TYR A 216 -10.48 17.73 3.28
CA TYR A 216 -10.45 18.01 4.71
C TYR A 216 -10.03 19.45 5.00
N ILE A 217 -10.48 19.99 6.12
CA ILE A 217 -10.00 21.25 6.69
C ILE A 217 -10.05 21.17 8.22
N LEU A 218 -9.17 21.87 8.92
CA LEU A 218 -9.19 21.98 10.38
C LEU A 218 -9.90 23.27 10.77
N MET A 219 -10.71 23.20 11.82
CA MET A 219 -11.42 24.37 12.37
C MET A 219 -10.56 25.19 13.34
N ARG A 220 -9.28 24.86 13.49
CA ARG A 220 -8.37 25.53 14.41
C ARG A 220 -6.96 25.51 13.86
N ASP A 221 -6.26 26.62 14.01
CA ASP A 221 -4.83 26.70 13.77
C ASP A 221 -4.06 25.97 14.89
N ILE A 222 -3.32 24.94 14.51
CA ILE A 222 -2.57 24.11 15.46
C ILE A 222 -1.16 24.64 15.74
N ARG A 223 -0.73 25.73 15.08
CA ARG A 223 0.58 26.36 15.34
C ARG A 223 0.72 26.81 16.79
N HIS A 224 -0.38 27.27 17.37
CA HIS A 224 -0.52 27.58 18.80
C HIS A 224 -0.15 26.44 19.73
N LEU A 225 -0.16 25.18 19.27
CA LEU A 225 0.19 24.00 20.08
C LEU A 225 1.69 23.66 20.03
N THR A 226 2.51 24.56 19.48
CA THR A 226 3.95 24.37 19.33
C THR A 226 4.63 25.63 19.89
N PRO A 227 5.58 25.51 20.83
CA PRO A 227 6.30 26.67 21.34
C PRO A 227 7.02 27.37 20.19
N PHE A 228 6.90 28.70 20.11
CA PHE A 228 7.40 29.52 19.00
C PHE A 228 6.83 29.17 17.60
N GLY A 229 5.72 28.41 17.56
CA GLY A 229 5.17 27.82 16.34
C GLY A 229 4.54 28.81 15.34
N ILE A 230 4.17 30.01 15.79
CA ILE A 230 3.57 31.06 14.95
C ILE A 230 4.66 31.82 14.18
N HIS A 231 5.68 32.29 14.90
CA HIS A 231 6.62 33.31 14.42
C HIS A 231 8.04 32.79 14.12
N TYR A 232 8.45 31.63 14.63
CA TYR A 232 9.83 31.13 14.46
C TYR A 232 9.89 29.71 13.89
N HIS A 233 8.78 29.26 13.31
CA HIS A 233 8.64 27.95 12.72
C HIS A 233 8.00 28.08 11.35
N ASN A 234 8.64 27.52 10.32
CA ASN A 234 8.09 27.50 8.97
C ASN A 234 6.69 26.84 9.00
N PRO A 235 5.61 27.55 8.61
CA PRO A 235 4.26 27.01 8.74
C PRO A 235 4.01 25.70 7.98
N GLN A 236 4.78 25.41 6.92
CA GLN A 236 4.75 24.12 6.20
C GLN A 236 5.14 22.93 7.08
N ARG A 237 5.90 23.15 8.16
CA ARG A 237 6.39 22.10 9.06
C ARG A 237 5.44 21.82 10.22
N ASN A 238 4.48 22.70 10.46
CA ASN A 238 3.40 22.47 11.42
C ASN A 238 2.47 21.31 11.02
N LEU A 239 2.59 20.79 9.80
CA LEU A 239 1.97 19.50 9.41
C LEU A 239 2.45 18.32 10.28
N TYR A 240 3.61 18.44 10.92
CA TYR A 240 4.22 17.37 11.71
C TYR A 240 4.07 17.55 13.22
N SER A 241 3.55 18.68 13.70
CA SER A 241 3.37 18.90 15.15
C SER A 241 2.30 17.97 15.74
N THR A 242 1.41 17.41 14.93
CA THR A 242 0.32 16.49 15.35
C THR A 242 0.68 15.01 15.24
N LEU A 243 1.93 14.69 14.88
CA LEU A 243 2.41 13.32 14.86
C LEU A 243 2.27 12.70 16.26
N GLY A 244 1.87 11.43 16.30
CA GLY A 244 1.65 10.69 17.55
C GLY A 244 2.95 10.38 18.29
N MET A 245 3.63 11.41 18.78
CA MET A 245 4.86 11.31 19.56
C MET A 245 4.64 10.46 20.81
N LYS A 246 5.53 9.49 21.03
CA LYS A 246 5.52 8.58 22.17
C LYS A 246 6.79 8.73 23.00
N GLY A 247 6.63 8.55 24.31
CA GLY A 247 7.65 8.63 25.36
C GLY A 247 6.96 8.60 26.72
N ASP A 248 7.65 9.00 27.79
CA ASP A 248 7.10 9.05 29.15
C ASP A 248 7.23 10.42 29.84
N GLU A 249 7.99 11.36 29.30
CA GLU A 249 8.12 12.73 29.81
C GLU A 249 7.16 13.71 29.10
N LEU A 250 7.03 14.90 29.71
CA LEU A 250 6.35 16.06 29.16
C LEU A 250 7.40 17.09 28.70
N PRO A 251 7.09 17.95 27.71
CA PRO A 251 8.01 18.99 27.29
C PRO A 251 8.24 20.01 28.39
N LYS A 252 9.46 20.55 28.48
CA LYS A 252 9.80 21.64 29.39
C LYS A 252 9.30 22.99 28.89
N VAL A 253 9.52 23.31 27.61
CA VAL A 253 8.98 24.55 27.00
C VAL A 253 7.63 24.28 26.35
N ARG A 254 6.63 25.08 26.69
CA ARG A 254 5.24 24.91 26.24
C ARG A 254 4.67 26.25 25.81
N SER A 255 3.83 26.24 24.78
CA SER A 255 2.94 27.37 24.52
C SER A 255 1.74 27.34 25.48
N GLN A 256 1.06 28.46 25.65
CA GLN A 256 -0.12 28.57 26.51
C GLN A 256 -1.22 27.58 26.08
N ALA A 257 -1.56 27.54 24.78
CA ALA A 257 -2.57 26.61 24.28
C ALA A 257 -2.17 25.14 24.44
N MET A 258 -0.86 24.83 24.44
CA MET A 258 -0.39 23.48 24.77
C MET A 258 -0.62 23.16 26.24
N GLN A 259 -0.30 24.10 27.14
CA GLN A 259 -0.52 23.93 28.59
C GLN A 259 -2.01 23.74 28.90
N ASP A 260 -2.89 24.55 28.30
CA ASP A 260 -4.35 24.44 28.51
C ASP A 260 -4.91 23.06 28.12
N LEU A 261 -4.36 22.43 27.08
CA LEU A 261 -4.72 21.07 26.68
C LEU A 261 -4.14 20.03 27.63
N MET A 262 -2.92 20.23 28.11
CA MET A 262 -2.31 19.33 29.08
C MET A 262 -3.09 19.31 30.40
N ASP A 263 -3.62 20.46 30.83
CA ASP A 263 -4.49 20.59 32.01
C ASP A 263 -5.82 19.84 31.84
N GLN A 264 -6.25 19.60 30.60
CA GLN A 264 -7.39 18.76 30.23
C GLN A 264 -7.03 17.27 30.06
N GLY A 265 -5.78 16.88 30.33
CA GLY A 265 -5.28 15.50 30.15
C GLY A 265 -4.81 15.17 28.72
N ILE A 266 -4.83 16.14 27.81
CA ILE A 266 -4.42 15.96 26.41
C ILE A 266 -2.95 16.31 26.28
N THR A 267 -2.09 15.30 26.37
CA THR A 267 -0.63 15.48 26.45
C THR A 267 0.10 14.97 25.20
N ARG A 268 1.23 15.60 24.88
CA ARG A 268 2.29 15.01 24.04
C ARG A 268 3.33 14.36 24.94
N LYS A 269 3.82 13.19 24.56
CA LYS A 269 4.82 12.42 25.31
C LYS A 269 6.10 12.24 24.51
N GLY A 270 7.22 12.17 25.21
CA GLY A 270 8.56 12.19 24.63
C GLY A 270 9.63 12.17 25.72
N TRP A 271 10.79 12.75 25.44
CA TRP A 271 11.92 12.92 26.34
C TRP A 271 12.60 14.26 26.07
N ASN A 272 13.04 14.95 27.13
CA ASN A 272 13.85 16.16 27.00
C ASN A 272 15.31 15.73 26.89
N LEU A 273 15.85 15.72 25.68
CA LEU A 273 17.19 15.22 25.38
C LEU A 273 18.15 16.38 25.12
N PHE A 274 19.31 16.36 25.76
CA PHE A 274 20.36 17.35 25.55
C PHE A 274 20.94 17.21 24.14
N THR A 275 20.60 18.17 23.29
CA THR A 275 20.82 18.13 21.85
C THR A 275 21.95 19.08 21.47
N LEU A 276 22.92 18.59 20.70
CA LEU A 276 23.96 19.38 20.04
C LEU A 276 23.58 19.60 18.57
N PHE A 277 23.66 20.86 18.12
CA PHE A 277 23.41 21.26 16.75
C PHE A 277 24.72 21.48 16.01
N VAL A 278 25.12 20.49 15.22
CA VAL A 278 26.38 20.53 14.46
C VAL A 278 26.23 19.64 13.23
N ASP A 279 26.87 19.99 12.14
CA ASP A 279 27.01 19.06 11.02
C ASP A 279 28.26 18.22 11.26
N ILE A 280 28.10 16.90 11.21
CA ILE A 280 29.19 15.92 11.13
C ILE A 280 28.83 14.92 10.02
N PRO A 281 29.79 14.16 9.50
CA PRO A 281 29.51 13.21 8.43
C PRO A 281 28.35 12.24 8.70
N ASP A 282 28.14 11.82 9.95
CA ASP A 282 27.11 10.86 10.35
C ASP A 282 25.70 11.48 10.56
N VAL A 283 25.51 12.81 10.54
CA VAL A 283 24.18 13.48 10.60
C VAL A 283 23.74 14.09 9.28
N PHE A 284 24.08 13.44 8.16
CA PHE A 284 23.70 13.91 6.83
C PHE A 284 22.17 13.81 6.59
N GLU A 285 21.60 14.87 5.99
CA GLU A 285 20.16 15.05 5.73
C GLU A 285 19.27 14.83 6.97
N ASP A 286 18.44 13.77 7.00
CA ASP A 286 17.53 13.45 8.12
C ASP A 286 18.03 12.33 9.04
N GLN A 287 19.31 11.94 8.97
CA GLN A 287 19.88 11.05 10.00
C GLN A 287 20.18 11.82 11.30
N ILE A 288 19.77 11.26 12.43
CA ILE A 288 19.98 11.82 13.77
C ILE A 288 20.84 10.85 14.58
N MET A 289 21.86 11.35 15.28
CA MET A 289 22.64 10.52 16.19
C MET A 289 22.04 10.57 17.59
N VAL A 290 21.92 9.43 18.26
CA VAL A 290 21.38 9.30 19.63
C VAL A 290 22.34 8.54 20.51
N ASP A 291 22.48 8.94 21.78
CA ASP A 291 23.43 8.30 22.68
C ASP A 291 23.02 6.87 23.08
N LEU A 292 24.00 5.97 23.18
CA LEU A 292 23.80 4.56 23.56
C LEU A 292 23.15 4.38 24.94
N GLN A 293 23.25 5.36 25.85
CA GLN A 293 22.58 5.27 27.15
C GLN A 293 21.05 5.14 27.03
N HIS A 294 20.49 5.61 25.92
CA HIS A 294 19.04 5.59 25.65
C HIS A 294 18.53 4.26 25.08
N ARG A 295 19.41 3.27 24.83
CA ARG A 295 19.01 1.95 24.28
C ARG A 295 17.97 1.19 25.11
N ASN A 296 17.85 1.52 26.39
CA ASN A 296 16.90 0.90 27.31
C ASN A 296 15.57 1.67 27.40
N LYS A 297 15.49 2.89 26.84
CA LYS A 297 14.21 3.60 26.69
C LYS A 297 13.35 2.82 25.71
N TYR A 298 12.05 2.71 26.00
CA TYR A 298 11.12 1.91 25.20
C TYR A 298 9.79 2.62 25.02
N ILE A 299 9.11 2.23 23.95
CA ILE A 299 7.74 2.62 23.69
C ILE A 299 6.82 1.43 23.91
N THR A 300 5.71 1.69 24.61
CA THR A 300 4.65 0.70 24.82
C THR A 300 3.59 0.84 23.73
N TYR A 301 3.17 -0.31 23.21
CA TYR A 301 2.14 -0.44 22.19
C TYR A 301 1.11 -1.48 22.64
N GLU A 302 -0.05 -1.45 21.99
CA GLU A 302 -1.08 -2.46 22.17
C GLU A 302 -1.47 -3.05 20.82
N LYS A 303 -1.71 -4.37 20.80
CA LYS A 303 -2.29 -5.07 19.67
C LYS A 303 -3.45 -5.92 20.16
N ARG A 304 -4.58 -5.80 19.48
CA ARG A 304 -5.75 -6.64 19.67
C ARG A 304 -5.68 -7.86 18.74
N TYR A 305 -6.03 -9.02 19.27
CA TYR A 305 -6.32 -10.24 18.53
C TYR A 305 -7.76 -10.65 18.80
N GLU A 306 -8.49 -10.92 17.71
CA GLU A 306 -9.76 -11.65 17.77
C GLU A 306 -9.45 -13.14 17.87
N CYS A 307 -9.88 -13.74 18.97
CA CYS A 307 -9.65 -15.14 19.29
C CYS A 307 -11.00 -15.84 19.48
N PHE A 308 -11.22 -16.93 18.76
CA PHE A 308 -12.42 -17.75 18.85
C PHE A 308 -12.18 -19.01 19.68
N ASP A 309 -13.25 -19.49 20.31
CA ASP A 309 -13.33 -20.72 21.09
C ASP A 309 -12.28 -20.83 22.23
N LYS A 310 -11.31 -21.74 22.14
CA LYS A 310 -10.41 -22.07 23.24
C LYS A 310 -9.22 -21.12 23.32
N LEU A 311 -9.15 -20.32 24.39
CA LEU A 311 -7.99 -19.49 24.72
C LEU A 311 -6.86 -20.31 25.38
N HIS A 312 -5.61 -20.00 25.02
CA HIS A 312 -4.38 -20.60 25.60
C HIS A 312 -3.58 -19.62 26.47
N VAL A 313 -4.15 -18.44 26.72
CA VAL A 313 -3.51 -17.34 27.43
C VAL A 313 -4.47 -16.74 28.46
N HIS A 314 -3.92 -16.17 29.53
CA HIS A 314 -4.65 -15.47 30.57
C HIS A 314 -4.02 -14.08 30.80
N LYS A 315 -4.78 -13.16 31.40
CA LYS A 315 -4.31 -11.81 31.75
C LYS A 315 -3.01 -11.88 32.57
N GLY A 316 -2.01 -11.08 32.21
CA GLY A 316 -0.70 -11.03 32.86
C GLY A 316 0.35 -11.98 32.28
N LYS A 317 -0.06 -13.01 31.51
CA LYS A 317 0.87 -13.98 30.91
C LYS A 317 1.86 -13.26 29.98
N LEU A 318 3.16 -13.54 30.15
CA LEU A 318 4.20 -13.11 29.23
C LEU A 318 4.07 -13.87 27.91
N ILE A 319 4.18 -13.16 26.79
CA ILE A 319 3.99 -13.70 25.46
C ILE A 319 5.26 -13.51 24.62
N ARG A 320 5.58 -14.49 23.77
CA ARG A 320 6.66 -14.40 22.77
C ARG A 320 6.08 -14.55 21.35
N LYS A 321 6.79 -14.01 20.35
CA LYS A 321 6.42 -14.19 18.94
C LYS A 321 6.27 -15.67 18.60
N GLY A 322 5.22 -16.03 17.86
CA GLY A 322 4.85 -17.39 17.49
C GLY A 322 4.00 -18.13 18.52
N GLN A 323 3.84 -17.60 19.74
CA GLN A 323 3.04 -18.26 20.77
C GLN A 323 1.56 -18.29 20.41
N ILE A 324 0.93 -19.45 20.65
CA ILE A 324 -0.50 -19.67 20.41
C ILE A 324 -1.33 -18.86 21.42
N LEU A 325 -2.30 -18.12 20.90
CA LEU A 325 -3.27 -17.32 21.65
C LEU A 325 -4.60 -18.07 21.82
N SER A 326 -5.10 -18.67 20.74
CA SER A 326 -6.33 -19.46 20.74
C SER A 326 -6.30 -20.56 19.67
N THR A 327 -7.17 -21.54 19.85
CA THR A 327 -7.50 -22.57 18.86
C THR A 327 -9.02 -22.61 18.71
N SER A 328 -9.51 -22.43 17.48
CA SER A 328 -10.94 -22.57 17.19
C SER A 328 -11.37 -24.03 17.23
N ASN A 329 -12.68 -24.29 17.33
CA ASN A 329 -13.24 -25.65 17.29
C ASN A 329 -12.91 -26.37 15.98
N ALA A 330 -12.70 -25.62 14.89
CA ALA A 330 -12.28 -26.14 13.59
C ALA A 330 -10.75 -26.26 13.42
N GLY A 331 -9.98 -26.13 14.52
CA GLY A 331 -8.52 -26.30 14.54
C GLY A 331 -7.70 -25.09 14.07
N THR A 332 -8.32 -23.95 13.75
CA THR A 332 -7.57 -22.76 13.33
C THR A 332 -6.80 -22.17 14.51
N ILE A 333 -5.50 -21.90 14.32
CA ILE A 333 -4.60 -21.41 15.37
C ILE A 333 -4.33 -19.91 15.18
N LYS A 334 -4.62 -19.12 16.22
CA LYS A 334 -4.19 -17.71 16.29
C LYS A 334 -2.87 -17.60 17.05
N LYS A 335 -1.86 -16.93 16.47
CA LYS A 335 -0.54 -16.72 17.10
C LYS A 335 -0.24 -15.23 17.29
N PHE A 336 0.58 -14.91 18.28
CA PHE A 336 1.17 -13.59 18.42
C PHE A 336 2.28 -13.40 17.37
N ASP A 337 2.14 -12.42 16.47
CA ASP A 337 2.98 -12.26 15.28
C ASP A 337 3.93 -11.05 15.33
N ILE A 338 3.91 -10.28 16.42
CA ILE A 338 4.68 -9.04 16.55
C ILE A 338 6.11 -9.32 17.02
N ASP A 339 7.11 -8.75 16.32
CA ASP A 339 8.48 -8.64 16.85
C ASP A 339 8.58 -7.48 17.85
N CYS A 340 9.05 -7.79 19.06
CA CYS A 340 9.13 -6.89 20.20
C CYS A 340 10.07 -7.42 21.28
N ASP A 341 10.55 -6.56 22.18
CA ASP A 341 11.47 -6.97 23.25
C ASP A 341 10.74 -7.67 24.40
N LYS A 342 9.53 -7.18 24.74
CA LYS A 342 8.70 -7.73 25.82
C LYS A 342 7.23 -7.63 25.42
N ALA A 343 6.45 -8.67 25.67
CA ALA A 343 5.00 -8.64 25.52
C ALA A 343 4.29 -9.37 26.67
N LYS A 344 3.10 -8.89 27.01
CA LYS A 344 2.22 -9.53 28.00
C LYS A 344 0.76 -9.34 27.62
N VAL A 345 -0.10 -10.29 28.02
CA VAL A 345 -1.55 -10.13 27.88
C VAL A 345 -2.05 -9.08 28.86
N LYS A 346 -2.47 -7.92 28.36
CA LYS A 346 -2.98 -6.81 29.18
C LYS A 346 -4.41 -7.05 29.63
N LYS A 347 -5.27 -7.47 28.70
CA LYS A 347 -6.70 -7.64 28.92
C LYS A 347 -7.25 -8.73 28.01
N ILE A 348 -8.23 -9.47 28.51
CA ILE A 348 -9.07 -10.36 27.71
C ILE A 348 -10.50 -9.92 27.94
N THR A 349 -11.20 -9.55 26.88
CA THR A 349 -12.62 -9.15 26.95
C THR A 349 -13.44 -10.14 26.15
N LYS A 350 -14.39 -10.81 26.82
CA LYS A 350 -15.40 -11.62 26.15
C LYS A 350 -16.45 -10.68 25.55
N SER A 351 -16.77 -10.87 24.27
CA SER A 351 -17.75 -10.03 23.54
C SER A 351 -18.48 -10.86 22.49
N ALA A 352 -19.38 -10.24 21.75
CA ALA A 352 -20.02 -10.87 20.59
C ALA A 352 -19.77 -10.02 19.35
N THR A 353 -19.54 -10.67 18.21
CA THR A 353 -19.34 -10.04 16.90
C THR A 353 -20.24 -10.68 15.86
N ASN A 354 -20.64 -9.94 14.83
CA ASN A 354 -21.42 -10.47 13.73
C ASN A 354 -20.48 -11.16 12.73
N VAL A 355 -20.57 -12.50 12.62
CA VAL A 355 -19.87 -13.29 11.61
C VAL A 355 -20.91 -13.80 10.62
N GLY A 356 -20.94 -13.20 9.44
CA GLY A 356 -21.79 -13.67 8.33
C GLY A 356 -23.30 -13.53 8.55
N GLY A 357 -23.75 -12.66 9.47
CA GLY A 357 -25.17 -12.47 9.82
C GLY A 357 -25.53 -12.97 11.21
N THR A 358 -24.70 -13.84 11.80
CA THR A 358 -24.94 -14.45 13.12
C THR A 358 -24.06 -13.85 14.20
N ILE A 359 -24.61 -13.70 15.41
CA ILE A 359 -23.88 -13.21 16.57
C ILE A 359 -23.03 -14.36 17.13
N THR A 360 -21.71 -14.24 16.98
CA THR A 360 -20.73 -15.22 17.45
C THR A 360 -19.96 -14.68 18.64
N GLU A 361 -19.76 -15.52 19.65
CA GLU A 361 -18.92 -15.20 20.81
C GLU A 361 -17.44 -15.10 20.40
N VAL A 362 -16.75 -14.06 20.86
CA VAL A 362 -15.33 -13.83 20.56
C VAL A 362 -14.60 -13.26 21.78
N PHE A 363 -13.37 -13.72 21.97
CA PHE A 363 -12.44 -13.18 22.96
C PHE A 363 -11.51 -12.16 22.31
N ASN A 364 -11.55 -10.93 22.79
CA ASN A 364 -10.60 -9.89 22.43
C ASN A 364 -9.40 -9.95 23.35
N VAL A 365 -8.29 -10.51 22.86
CA VAL A 365 -7.02 -10.58 23.57
C VAL A 365 -6.21 -9.33 23.23
N ILE A 366 -6.05 -8.42 24.19
CA ILE A 366 -5.24 -7.22 24.07
C ILE A 366 -3.87 -7.51 24.66
N ILE A 367 -2.85 -7.45 23.83
CA ILE A 367 -1.45 -7.68 24.20
C ILE A 367 -0.74 -6.33 24.23
N GLU A 368 -0.16 -6.01 25.38
CA GLU A 368 0.74 -4.87 25.55
C GLU A 368 2.16 -5.34 25.27
N TYR A 369 2.87 -4.63 24.40
CA TYR A 369 4.25 -4.95 24.03
C TYR A 369 5.14 -3.71 24.01
N LYS A 370 6.43 -3.91 24.26
CA LYS A 370 7.45 -2.88 24.34
C LYS A 370 8.46 -3.03 23.21
N ARG A 371 8.86 -1.91 22.61
CA ARG A 371 9.97 -1.81 21.66
C ARG A 371 10.97 -0.77 22.14
N ASN A 372 12.20 -1.19 22.36
CA ASN A 372 13.31 -0.34 22.76
C ASN A 372 13.77 0.55 21.60
N LEU A 373 14.30 1.73 21.93
CA LEU A 373 15.02 2.57 20.98
C LEU A 373 16.24 1.80 20.43
N ARG A 374 16.46 1.91 19.12
CA ARG A 374 17.56 1.28 18.38
C ARG A 374 17.75 1.99 17.03
N ASP A 375 18.80 1.65 16.30
CA ASP A 375 19.05 2.14 14.94
C ASP A 375 17.80 2.00 14.05
N GLY A 376 17.53 3.04 13.25
CA GLY A 376 16.42 3.10 12.31
C GLY A 376 15.06 3.49 12.91
N VAL A 377 14.93 3.58 14.24
CA VAL A 377 13.74 4.16 14.87
C VAL A 377 13.60 5.61 14.42
N LYS A 378 12.38 6.01 14.05
CA LYS A 378 12.11 7.38 13.59
C LYS A 378 11.62 8.24 14.75
N ILE A 379 12.32 9.34 15.00
CA ILE A 379 11.94 10.34 16.01
C ILE A 379 11.60 11.68 15.35
N THR A 380 10.91 12.54 16.10
CA THR A 380 10.68 13.94 15.78
C THR A 380 10.71 14.77 17.05
N ASN A 381 10.76 16.10 16.92
CA ASN A 381 10.48 17.04 18.01
C ASN A 381 9.19 17.83 17.76
N LEU A 382 8.88 18.78 18.64
CA LEU A 382 7.72 19.67 18.52
C LEU A 382 7.75 20.54 17.25
N HIS A 383 8.94 20.80 16.70
CA HIS A 383 9.20 21.65 15.53
C HIS A 383 9.30 20.83 14.22
N GLY A 384 8.77 19.60 14.21
CA GLY A 384 8.68 18.80 12.99
C GLY A 384 10.01 18.41 12.34
N ASN A 385 11.12 18.46 13.08
CA ASN A 385 12.40 17.93 12.60
C ASN A 385 12.43 16.42 12.84
N LYS A 386 12.16 15.65 11.77
CA LYS A 386 12.03 14.20 11.80
C LYS A 386 13.31 13.54 11.27
N GLY A 387 13.63 12.37 11.78
CA GLY A 387 14.78 11.62 11.30
C GLY A 387 14.86 10.20 11.83
N VAL A 388 15.60 9.33 11.13
CA VAL A 388 15.95 8.00 11.64
C VAL A 388 17.17 8.10 12.54
N ILE A 389 17.17 7.36 13.63
CA ILE A 389 18.26 7.43 14.59
C ILE A 389 19.37 6.44 14.27
N ARG A 390 20.60 6.83 14.60
CA ARG A 390 21.75 5.95 14.75
C ARG A 390 22.34 6.09 16.13
N MET A 391 22.53 4.97 16.82
CA MET A 391 23.03 4.94 18.18
C MET A 391 24.56 4.88 18.23
N LYS A 392 25.16 5.73 19.06
CA LYS A 392 26.60 5.76 19.30
C LYS A 392 26.90 6.41 20.64
N ASP A 393 28.09 6.21 21.20
CA ASP A 393 28.54 7.08 22.28
C ASP A 393 28.85 8.47 21.71
N LEU A 394 28.08 9.47 22.11
CA LEU A 394 28.18 10.83 21.55
C LEU A 394 29.19 11.73 22.27
N GLY A 395 29.75 11.28 23.40
CA GLY A 395 30.64 12.09 24.23
C GLY A 395 29.89 13.06 25.16
N TYR A 396 30.46 14.24 25.39
CA TYR A 396 29.94 15.23 26.35
C TYR A 396 30.18 16.68 25.91
N ALA A 397 29.36 17.60 26.42
CA ALA A 397 29.55 19.04 26.36
C ALA A 397 30.08 19.55 27.71
N ILE A 398 30.83 20.64 27.69
CA ILE A 398 31.32 21.31 28.91
C ILE A 398 30.39 22.50 29.18
N ASP A 399 29.70 22.49 30.32
CA ASP A 399 28.84 23.61 30.72
C ASP A 399 29.70 24.87 30.98
N PRO A 400 29.56 25.95 30.20
CA PRO A 400 30.42 27.13 30.31
C PRO A 400 30.36 27.82 31.67
N ARG A 401 29.26 27.63 32.42
CA ARG A 401 29.03 28.29 33.72
C ARG A 401 29.78 27.59 34.84
N THR A 402 29.89 26.27 34.76
CA THR A 402 30.35 25.42 35.87
C THR A 402 31.61 24.63 35.56
N GLY A 403 31.99 24.51 34.29
CA GLY A 403 33.06 23.63 33.82
C GLY A 403 32.73 22.14 33.90
N LYS A 404 31.54 21.76 34.37
CA LYS A 404 31.14 20.35 34.50
C LYS A 404 30.79 19.75 33.14
N THR A 405 31.10 18.46 32.98
CA THR A 405 30.70 17.72 31.78
C THR A 405 29.22 17.33 31.84
N ARG A 406 28.56 17.42 30.70
CA ARG A 406 27.17 17.03 30.49
C ARG A 406 27.09 16.10 29.29
N LYS A 407 26.46 14.94 29.45
CA LYS A 407 26.33 13.96 28.36
C LYS A 407 25.53 14.55 27.20
N ILE A 408 26.00 14.34 25.98
CA ILE A 408 25.25 14.67 24.76
C ILE A 408 24.29 13.51 24.47
N ASP A 409 23.00 13.79 24.37
CA ASP A 409 21.97 12.77 24.10
C ASP A 409 21.66 12.63 22.62
N VAL A 410 21.73 13.75 21.88
CA VAL A 410 21.37 13.83 20.46
C VAL A 410 22.35 14.74 19.72
N ILE A 411 22.79 14.34 18.53
CA ILE A 411 23.41 15.24 17.55
C ILE A 411 22.50 15.32 16.32
N VAL A 412 22.24 16.52 15.83
CA VAL A 412 21.40 16.76 14.64
C VAL A 412 22.01 17.84 13.76
N SER A 413 21.80 17.73 12.44
CA SER A 413 22.32 18.69 11.45
C SER A 413 21.84 20.12 11.71
N ALA A 414 22.79 21.03 11.89
CA ALA A 414 22.56 22.46 11.97
C ALA A 414 22.10 23.04 10.62
N LYS A 415 22.68 22.58 9.51
CA LYS A 415 22.29 22.98 8.15
C LYS A 415 20.84 22.61 7.83
N SER A 416 20.36 21.45 8.29
CA SER A 416 18.96 21.06 8.13
C SER A 416 18.00 22.03 8.82
N ILE A 417 18.32 22.51 10.02
CA ILE A 417 17.49 23.50 10.74
C ILE A 417 17.48 24.84 10.01
N LYS A 418 18.67 25.33 9.60
CA LYS A 418 18.81 26.58 8.83
C LYS A 418 18.04 26.54 7.51
N LYS A 419 18.20 25.47 6.73
CA LYS A 419 17.52 25.26 5.44
C LYS A 419 16.00 25.18 5.61
N ARG A 420 15.51 24.56 6.69
CA ARG A 420 14.07 24.38 6.96
C ARG A 420 13.42 25.58 7.64
N LYS A 421 14.22 26.45 8.25
CA LYS A 421 13.80 27.60 9.08
C LYS A 421 12.95 27.18 10.28
N ASN A 422 13.41 26.15 11.00
CA ASN A 422 12.75 25.64 12.21
C ASN A 422 13.42 26.21 13.46
N PHE A 423 13.48 27.54 13.55
CA PHE A 423 14.27 28.25 14.57
C PHE A 423 13.73 28.07 15.99
N GLY A 424 12.43 27.78 16.14
CA GLY A 424 11.82 27.43 17.43
C GLY A 424 12.57 26.31 18.17
N GLN A 425 13.22 25.38 17.46
CA GLN A 425 14.03 24.33 18.05
C GLN A 425 15.29 24.86 18.73
N ILE A 426 15.95 25.85 18.11
CA ILE A 426 17.12 26.53 18.68
C ILE A 426 16.70 27.36 19.90
N LEU A 427 15.58 28.08 19.78
CA LEU A 427 15.04 28.91 20.86
C LEU A 427 14.60 28.08 22.07
N GLU A 428 14.00 26.91 21.86
CA GLU A 428 13.69 25.94 22.92
C GLU A 428 14.96 25.51 23.67
N ALA A 429 16.01 25.13 22.94
CA ALA A 429 17.28 24.70 23.53
C ALA A 429 17.93 25.81 24.38
N LEU A 430 17.97 27.04 23.86
CA LEU A 430 18.54 28.18 24.57
C LEU A 430 17.72 28.56 25.81
N LEU A 431 16.39 28.57 25.71
CA LEU A 431 15.52 28.90 26.84
C LEU A 431 15.71 27.90 28.00
N ASN A 432 15.78 26.61 27.69
CA ASN A 432 16.04 25.55 28.68
C ASN A 432 17.42 25.66 29.36
N ASN A 433 18.40 26.33 28.75
CA ASN A 433 19.69 26.57 29.42
C ASN A 433 19.61 27.69 30.45
N THR A 434 18.70 28.66 30.25
CA THR A 434 18.58 29.88 31.06
C THR A 434 17.55 29.78 32.18
N LYS A 435 16.67 28.77 32.15
CA LYS A 435 15.61 28.59 33.15
C LYS A 435 15.64 27.16 33.68
N GLU A 436 15.46 27.04 34.99
CA GLU A 436 15.23 25.74 35.63
C GLU A 436 13.73 25.40 35.61
N GLY A 437 13.39 24.19 35.17
CA GLY A 437 12.03 23.66 35.20
C GLY A 437 11.16 24.01 33.98
N PRO A 438 9.87 23.60 34.00
CA PRO A 438 8.94 23.87 32.90
C PRO A 438 8.67 25.36 32.72
N THR A 439 8.67 25.83 31.47
CA THR A 439 8.36 27.21 31.10
C THR A 439 7.18 27.25 30.13
N VAL A 440 6.16 28.05 30.46
CA VAL A 440 5.04 28.35 29.56
C VAL A 440 5.26 29.73 28.95
N ILE A 441 5.16 29.82 27.63
CA ILE A 441 5.27 31.06 26.86
C ILE A 441 3.94 31.37 26.16
N PRO A 442 3.63 32.65 25.88
CA PRO A 442 2.52 33.02 25.00
C PRO A 442 2.60 32.31 23.64
N ASP A 443 1.45 32.03 23.01
CA ASP A 443 1.41 31.34 21.72
C ASP A 443 2.10 32.15 20.60
N ASP A 444 1.98 33.47 20.67
CA ASP A 444 2.50 34.49 19.76
C ASP A 444 3.82 35.11 20.27
N TYR A 445 4.53 34.41 21.16
CA TYR A 445 5.74 34.95 21.79
C TYR A 445 6.78 35.40 20.76
N GLN A 446 7.16 36.68 20.84
CA GLN A 446 8.16 37.31 19.99
C GLN A 446 9.50 37.39 20.73
N VAL A 447 10.57 36.98 20.05
CA VAL A 447 11.92 36.91 20.62
C VAL A 447 12.80 37.99 20.01
N ASP A 448 13.27 38.91 20.85
CA ASP A 448 14.36 39.82 20.48
C ASP A 448 15.71 39.08 20.58
N MET A 449 16.33 38.82 19.42
CA MET A 449 17.61 38.11 19.37
C MET A 449 18.76 38.87 20.07
N SER A 450 18.69 40.21 20.12
CA SER A 450 19.67 41.01 20.87
C SER A 450 19.53 40.79 22.37
N TYR A 451 18.29 40.61 22.84
CA TYR A 451 17.98 40.29 24.22
C TYR A 451 18.36 38.85 24.59
N VAL A 452 18.19 37.87 23.67
CA VAL A 452 18.65 36.48 23.88
C VAL A 452 20.14 36.44 24.18
N SER A 453 20.97 37.11 23.38
CA SER A 453 22.43 37.15 23.60
C SER A 453 22.81 37.78 24.94
N LYS A 454 22.11 38.85 25.33
CA LYS A 454 22.27 39.49 26.65
C LYS A 454 21.88 38.56 27.79
N ILE A 455 20.74 37.87 27.70
CA ILE A 455 20.30 36.89 28.73
C ILE A 455 21.32 35.77 28.87
N LEU A 456 21.82 35.22 27.77
CA LEU A 456 22.83 34.16 27.82
C LEU A 456 24.06 34.64 28.59
N THR A 457 24.56 35.82 28.24
CA THR A 457 25.70 36.45 28.93
C THR A 457 25.41 36.68 30.41
N MET A 458 24.22 37.18 30.76
CA MET A 458 23.78 37.36 32.17
C MET A 458 23.72 36.05 32.96
N ASN A 459 23.51 34.92 32.28
CA ASN A 459 23.52 33.58 32.88
C ASN A 459 24.90 32.90 32.80
N ASN A 460 25.98 33.65 32.53
CA ASN A 460 27.35 33.14 32.34
C ASN A 460 27.47 32.10 31.21
N LEU A 461 26.65 32.23 30.17
CA LEU A 461 26.74 31.44 28.94
C LEU A 461 27.29 32.31 27.80
N PRO A 462 27.94 31.73 26.77
CA PRO A 462 28.36 32.46 25.59
C PRO A 462 27.18 33.16 24.90
N GLY A 463 27.39 34.41 24.46
CA GLY A 463 26.35 35.24 23.86
C GLY A 463 25.82 34.70 22.52
N ASP A 464 26.56 33.79 21.88
CA ASP A 464 26.18 33.06 20.67
C ASP A 464 25.68 31.63 20.96
N GLY A 465 25.50 31.28 22.23
CA GLY A 465 24.87 30.05 22.71
C GLY A 465 25.68 28.77 22.49
N THR A 466 26.94 28.86 22.05
CA THR A 466 27.78 27.69 21.78
C THR A 466 28.42 27.12 23.04
N TRP A 467 28.62 25.80 23.07
CA TRP A 467 29.38 25.12 24.12
C TRP A 467 30.50 24.29 23.49
N SER A 468 31.63 24.16 24.19
CA SER A 468 32.70 23.23 23.81
C SER A 468 32.27 21.79 24.06
N CYS A 469 32.45 20.94 23.06
CA CYS A 469 31.99 19.56 23.06
C CYS A 469 33.12 18.59 22.68
N GLU A 470 33.30 17.53 23.45
CA GLU A 470 34.19 16.41 23.11
C GLU A 470 33.34 15.23 22.65
N THR A 471 33.42 14.92 21.36
CA THR A 471 32.58 13.88 20.71
C THR A 471 33.46 12.78 20.13
N TYR A 472 32.82 11.70 19.66
CA TYR A 472 33.52 10.65 18.92
C TYR A 472 34.14 11.12 17.58
N MET A 473 33.78 12.31 17.09
CA MET A 473 34.37 12.96 15.91
C MET A 473 35.48 13.96 16.29
N GLY A 474 35.83 14.07 17.56
CA GLY A 474 36.79 15.05 18.08
C GLY A 474 36.13 16.23 18.79
N LYS A 475 36.92 17.30 18.97
CA LYS A 475 36.47 18.53 19.61
C LYS A 475 35.65 19.36 18.64
N LEU A 476 34.44 19.72 19.05
CA LEU A 476 33.48 20.50 18.28
C LEU A 476 32.95 21.65 19.15
N GLU A 477 32.43 22.67 18.50
CA GLU A 477 31.71 23.75 19.15
C GLU A 477 30.37 23.96 18.44
N GLY A 478 29.30 24.18 19.21
CA GLY A 478 27.99 24.40 18.62
C GLY A 478 26.94 24.73 19.64
N VAL A 479 25.80 25.23 19.17
CA VAL A 479 24.64 25.46 20.04
C VAL A 479 24.19 24.13 20.64
N CYS A 480 23.91 24.10 21.94
CA CYS A 480 23.33 22.94 22.58
C CYS A 480 22.34 23.32 23.68
N GLY A 481 21.43 22.40 23.99
CA GLY A 481 20.42 22.56 25.04
C GLY A 481 19.41 21.42 25.01
N GLU A 482 18.54 21.34 26.01
CA GLU A 482 17.49 20.32 26.01
C GLU A 482 16.41 20.65 24.99
N VAL A 483 16.02 19.63 24.23
CA VAL A 483 14.92 19.69 23.26
C VAL A 483 14.01 18.49 23.47
N PHE A 484 12.70 18.68 23.32
CA PHE A 484 11.74 17.61 23.45
C PHE A 484 11.63 16.75 22.19
N TRP A 485 12.01 15.47 22.30
CA TRP A 485 11.97 14.47 21.22
C TRP A 485 11.00 13.33 21.54
N GLY A 486 10.37 12.74 20.53
CA GLY A 486 9.45 11.62 20.69
C GLY A 486 9.47 10.67 19.50
N VAL A 487 9.13 9.40 19.75
CA VAL A 487 9.08 8.36 18.72
C VAL A 487 7.81 8.48 17.91
N ILE A 488 7.94 8.42 16.58
CA ILE A 488 6.81 8.45 15.64
C ILE A 488 6.70 7.18 14.80
N ALA A 489 7.78 6.41 14.62
CA ALA A 489 7.72 5.12 13.97
C ALA A 489 8.77 4.13 14.50
N SER A 490 8.35 2.87 14.60
CA SER A 490 9.20 1.73 14.93
C SER A 490 9.80 1.11 13.67
N VAL A 491 11.07 0.73 13.75
CA VAL A 491 11.84 0.17 12.64
C VAL A 491 11.38 -1.25 12.24
N GLU A 492 10.86 -2.03 13.20
CA GLU A 492 10.43 -3.40 12.99
C GLU A 492 9.30 -3.53 11.94
N ASN A 493 8.51 -2.46 11.75
CA ASN A 493 7.44 -2.43 10.75
C ASN A 493 7.98 -2.35 9.31
N ALA A 494 9.26 -2.02 9.13
CA ALA A 494 9.90 -1.92 7.83
C ALA A 494 10.45 -3.27 7.33
N LEU A 495 10.58 -4.28 8.19
CA LEU A 495 11.13 -5.59 7.85
C LEU A 495 10.08 -6.55 7.27
N TRP A 496 10.56 -7.63 6.66
CA TRP A 496 9.76 -8.84 6.45
C TRP A 496 10.00 -9.84 7.58
N ASP A 497 9.01 -10.69 7.85
CA ASP A 497 9.22 -11.84 8.74
C ASP A 497 10.21 -12.84 8.13
N GLU A 498 10.87 -13.62 8.99
CA GLU A 498 11.74 -14.71 8.54
C GLU A 498 10.97 -15.68 7.64
N ASN A 499 11.56 -16.00 6.49
CA ASN A 499 10.99 -16.83 5.42
C ASN A 499 9.72 -16.25 4.76
N ALA A 500 9.32 -15.00 5.03
CA ALA A 500 8.12 -14.45 4.41
C ALA A 500 8.23 -14.38 2.88
N THR A 501 9.43 -14.14 2.35
CA THR A 501 9.70 -14.04 0.91
C THR A 501 9.64 -15.37 0.18
N ILE A 502 9.69 -16.50 0.89
CA ILE A 502 9.58 -17.85 0.31
C ILE A 502 8.20 -18.49 0.57
N ARG A 503 7.43 -17.96 1.54
CA ARG A 503 6.08 -18.45 1.83
C ARG A 503 5.09 -18.06 0.72
N ARG A 504 4.35 -19.06 0.24
CA ARG A 504 3.21 -18.91 -0.66
C ARG A 504 1.90 -18.94 0.15
N ASP A 505 0.91 -18.15 -0.27
CA ASP A 505 -0.44 -18.21 0.32
C ASP A 505 -1.26 -19.38 -0.24
N ILE A 506 -2.54 -19.48 0.13
CA ILE A 506 -3.44 -20.55 -0.33
C ILE A 506 -3.65 -20.57 -1.85
N LYS A 507 -3.29 -19.49 -2.57
CA LYS A 507 -3.32 -19.41 -4.03
C LYS A 507 -1.96 -19.71 -4.65
N GLY A 508 -0.99 -20.16 -3.85
CA GLY A 508 0.38 -20.37 -4.31
C GLY A 508 1.18 -19.07 -4.52
N LEU A 509 0.69 -17.92 -4.03
CA LEU A 509 1.32 -16.61 -4.32
C LEU A 509 2.17 -16.11 -3.14
N ARG A 510 3.40 -15.68 -3.44
CA ARG A 510 4.24 -14.88 -2.53
C ARG A 510 3.68 -13.47 -2.38
N ARG A 511 3.48 -13.03 -1.13
CA ARG A 511 3.05 -11.66 -0.80
C ARG A 511 4.20 -10.76 -0.34
N ALA A 512 5.30 -11.35 0.09
CA ALA A 512 6.53 -10.64 0.42
C ALA A 512 7.61 -10.87 -0.66
N GLY A 513 8.66 -10.06 -0.62
CA GLY A 513 9.72 -10.04 -1.61
C GLY A 513 9.74 -8.76 -2.43
N LEU A 514 10.93 -8.40 -2.91
CA LEU A 514 11.13 -7.23 -3.77
C LEU A 514 10.27 -7.43 -5.02
N LYS A 515 9.41 -6.44 -5.30
CA LYS A 515 8.58 -6.44 -6.50
C LYS A 515 9.40 -5.85 -7.64
N LEU A 516 9.91 -6.71 -8.50
CA LEU A 516 10.58 -6.30 -9.73
C LEU A 516 9.49 -6.19 -10.79
N SER A 517 9.10 -4.96 -11.11
CA SER A 517 8.14 -4.68 -12.17
C SER A 517 8.87 -4.34 -13.46
N HIS A 518 8.11 -4.05 -14.51
CA HIS A 518 8.60 -3.50 -15.77
C HIS A 518 9.56 -2.29 -15.65
N VAL A 519 9.55 -1.53 -14.55
CA VAL A 519 10.47 -0.38 -14.35
C VAL A 519 11.84 -0.87 -13.93
N GLU A 520 11.89 -1.70 -12.89
CA GLU A 520 13.13 -2.27 -12.39
C GLU A 520 13.74 -3.19 -13.44
N MET A 521 12.93 -3.93 -14.18
CA MET A 521 13.41 -4.76 -15.30
C MET A 521 13.98 -3.91 -16.44
N ARG A 522 13.37 -2.76 -16.76
CA ARG A 522 13.93 -1.83 -17.75
C ARG A 522 15.25 -1.23 -17.29
N ALA A 523 15.32 -0.80 -16.03
CA ALA A 523 16.54 -0.34 -15.40
C ALA A 523 17.66 -1.39 -15.48
N LEU A 524 17.32 -2.67 -15.30
CA LEU A 524 18.24 -3.79 -15.51
C LEU A 524 18.66 -3.93 -16.97
N GLU A 525 17.76 -3.81 -17.94
CA GLU A 525 18.13 -3.84 -19.37
C GLU A 525 19.09 -2.71 -19.75
N THR A 526 18.81 -1.48 -19.31
CA THR A 526 19.64 -0.31 -19.60
C THR A 526 21.04 -0.48 -19.03
N ARG A 527 21.14 -1.04 -17.82
CA ARG A 527 22.42 -1.22 -17.12
C ARG A 527 23.21 -2.45 -17.58
N PHE A 528 22.56 -3.60 -17.67
CA PHE A 528 23.20 -4.90 -17.87
C PHE A 528 23.01 -5.47 -19.30
N GLY A 529 22.28 -4.77 -20.17
CA GLY A 529 21.92 -5.23 -21.50
C GLY A 529 20.58 -5.98 -21.55
N LYS A 530 20.05 -6.16 -22.77
CA LYS A 530 18.78 -6.88 -23.02
C LYS A 530 18.89 -8.35 -22.69
N ASP A 531 17.77 -8.94 -22.29
CA ASP A 531 17.61 -10.39 -22.05
C ASP A 531 18.73 -10.98 -21.16
N ASN A 532 19.21 -10.17 -20.21
CA ASN A 532 20.35 -10.53 -19.39
C ASN A 532 20.01 -11.62 -18.35
N ALA A 533 21.04 -12.29 -17.84
CA ALA A 533 20.88 -13.43 -16.92
C ALA A 533 20.13 -13.08 -15.62
N LEU A 534 20.22 -11.83 -15.14
CA LEU A 534 19.45 -11.39 -13.97
C LEU A 534 17.94 -11.45 -14.27
N LEU A 535 17.52 -10.97 -15.45
CA LEU A 535 16.12 -11.02 -15.87
C LEU A 535 15.62 -12.45 -16.04
N THR A 536 16.42 -13.33 -16.62
CA THR A 536 16.08 -14.76 -16.76
C THR A 536 15.81 -15.39 -15.40
N GLU A 537 16.71 -15.19 -14.43
CA GLU A 537 16.52 -15.69 -13.06
C GLU A 537 15.31 -15.04 -12.38
N ILE A 538 15.06 -13.74 -12.58
CA ILE A 538 13.86 -13.11 -12.01
C ILE A 538 12.61 -13.75 -12.59
N LEU A 539 12.53 -13.92 -13.90
CA LEU A 539 11.34 -14.46 -14.59
C LEU A 539 11.08 -15.93 -14.26
N SER A 540 12.10 -16.72 -13.89
CA SER A 540 11.87 -18.09 -13.37
C SER A 540 11.10 -18.11 -12.05
N TYR A 541 10.97 -16.98 -11.35
CA TYR A 541 10.14 -16.83 -10.15
C TYR A 541 8.80 -16.14 -10.41
N ALA A 542 8.37 -16.02 -11.66
CA ALA A 542 7.01 -15.59 -11.98
C ALA A 542 5.97 -16.46 -11.26
N GLN A 543 4.80 -15.89 -10.99
CA GLN A 543 3.73 -16.57 -10.27
C GLN A 543 2.37 -16.04 -10.70
N GLY A 544 1.34 -16.87 -10.56
CA GLY A 544 -0.04 -16.48 -10.85
C GLY A 544 -0.42 -16.52 -12.33
N SER A 545 0.43 -17.10 -13.18
CA SER A 545 0.12 -17.50 -14.57
C SER A 545 -1.22 -18.24 -14.63
N ASP A 546 -1.38 -19.28 -13.81
CA ASP A 546 -2.62 -20.07 -13.72
C ASP A 546 -3.87 -19.22 -13.46
N ASN A 547 -3.82 -18.30 -12.49
CA ASN A 547 -4.96 -17.43 -12.18
C ASN A 547 -5.33 -16.54 -13.36
N ILE A 548 -4.32 -16.03 -14.09
CA ILE A 548 -4.54 -15.23 -15.30
C ILE A 548 -5.13 -16.10 -16.40
N HIS A 549 -4.56 -17.28 -16.67
CA HIS A 549 -5.06 -18.24 -17.66
C HIS A 549 -6.52 -18.62 -17.39
N GLU A 550 -6.88 -18.93 -16.15
CA GLU A 550 -8.24 -19.32 -15.78
C GLU A 550 -9.24 -18.18 -15.99
N ASN A 551 -8.90 -16.95 -15.58
CA ASN A 551 -9.74 -15.79 -15.85
C ASN A 551 -9.86 -15.50 -17.36
N LEU A 552 -8.79 -15.71 -18.14
CA LEU A 552 -8.83 -15.56 -19.60
C LEU A 552 -9.75 -16.61 -20.24
N LYS A 553 -9.73 -17.87 -19.79
CA LYS A 553 -10.69 -18.90 -20.23
C LYS A 553 -12.14 -18.48 -19.94
N VAL A 554 -12.39 -17.88 -18.78
CA VAL A 554 -13.72 -17.33 -18.46
C VAL A 554 -14.10 -16.27 -19.49
N LEU A 555 -13.25 -15.27 -19.76
CA LEU A 555 -13.57 -14.24 -20.74
C LEU A 555 -13.70 -14.80 -22.17
N ARG A 556 -12.89 -15.79 -22.55
CA ARG A 556 -12.98 -16.48 -23.85
C ARG A 556 -14.32 -17.17 -24.04
N SER A 557 -14.92 -17.71 -22.97
CA SER A 557 -16.28 -18.27 -23.06
C SER A 557 -17.35 -17.23 -23.44
N LYS A 558 -17.12 -15.93 -23.18
CA LYS A 558 -17.96 -14.83 -23.69
C LYS A 558 -17.93 -14.70 -25.22
N ARG A 559 -16.83 -15.14 -25.85
CA ARG A 559 -16.68 -15.23 -27.32
C ARG A 559 -17.23 -16.54 -27.90
N GLY A 560 -17.74 -17.45 -27.06
CA GLY A 560 -18.11 -18.81 -27.44
C GLY A 560 -16.91 -19.77 -27.53
N GLU A 561 -15.70 -19.32 -27.16
CA GLU A 561 -14.49 -20.14 -27.12
C GLU A 561 -14.46 -20.93 -25.80
N LEU A 562 -14.93 -22.17 -25.84
CA LEU A 562 -14.97 -23.06 -24.68
C LEU A 562 -13.71 -23.95 -24.63
N PRO A 563 -13.17 -24.25 -23.44
CA PRO A 563 -12.04 -25.17 -23.35
C PRO A 563 -12.43 -26.56 -23.88
N PRO A 564 -11.60 -27.20 -24.73
CA PRO A 564 -11.73 -28.63 -24.99
C PRO A 564 -11.46 -29.36 -23.66
N ASP A 565 -12.10 -30.51 -23.43
CA ASP A 565 -11.78 -31.40 -22.29
C ASP A 565 -12.27 -30.99 -20.89
N VAL A 566 -13.22 -30.06 -20.77
CA VAL A 566 -13.92 -29.82 -19.50
C VAL A 566 -15.38 -30.32 -19.56
N PRO A 567 -15.90 -30.94 -18.49
CA PRO A 567 -17.25 -31.49 -18.49
C PRO A 567 -18.30 -30.38 -18.64
N THR A 568 -19.42 -30.69 -19.31
CA THR A 568 -20.58 -29.78 -19.40
C THR A 568 -21.68 -30.25 -18.45
N TYR A 569 -22.17 -29.34 -17.62
CA TYR A 569 -23.29 -29.60 -16.71
C TYR A 569 -24.49 -28.72 -17.08
N GLN A 570 -25.69 -29.29 -16.99
CA GLN A 570 -26.91 -28.52 -17.07
C GLN A 570 -27.11 -27.74 -15.77
N THR A 571 -27.57 -26.49 -15.85
CA THR A 571 -27.85 -25.65 -14.67
C THR A 571 -28.70 -26.39 -13.62
N LYS A 572 -29.71 -27.16 -14.04
CA LYS A 572 -30.61 -27.90 -13.15
C LYS A 572 -29.91 -28.98 -12.31
N ASP A 573 -28.77 -29.49 -12.77
CA ASP A 573 -28.02 -30.56 -12.11
C ASP A 573 -26.97 -30.00 -11.13
N LEU A 574 -26.78 -28.68 -11.12
CA LEU A 574 -25.83 -27.98 -10.26
C LEU A 574 -26.50 -27.47 -8.99
N LYS A 575 -25.83 -27.65 -7.86
CA LYS A 575 -26.26 -27.13 -6.56
C LYS A 575 -25.58 -25.82 -6.23
N TYR A 576 -26.34 -24.87 -5.69
CA TYR A 576 -25.83 -23.61 -5.14
C TYR A 576 -25.77 -23.68 -3.61
N VAL A 577 -24.98 -22.81 -3.00
CA VAL A 577 -24.99 -22.56 -1.56
C VAL A 577 -26.18 -21.65 -1.24
N ASP A 578 -27.06 -22.11 -0.35
CA ASP A 578 -28.13 -21.27 0.18
C ASP A 578 -27.53 -20.19 1.10
N GLN A 579 -27.81 -18.93 0.78
CA GLN A 579 -27.32 -17.75 1.49
C GLN A 579 -28.43 -17.08 2.33
N SER A 580 -29.60 -17.71 2.46
CA SER A 580 -30.73 -17.24 3.28
C SER A 580 -30.28 -16.92 4.72
N ALA A 581 -29.55 -17.85 5.35
CA ALA A 581 -29.04 -17.74 6.71
C ALA A 581 -27.76 -16.89 6.86
N GLY A 582 -27.14 -16.45 5.77
CA GLY A 582 -25.89 -15.67 5.82
C GLY A 582 -24.95 -15.84 4.64
N THR A 583 -23.81 -15.14 4.70
CA THR A 583 -22.75 -15.20 3.65
C THR A 583 -21.53 -16.01 4.07
N ILE A 584 -21.50 -16.49 5.32
CA ILE A 584 -20.49 -17.39 5.87
C ILE A 584 -21.23 -18.61 6.41
N VAL A 585 -20.97 -19.77 5.83
CA VAL A 585 -21.72 -21.01 6.07
C VAL A 585 -20.83 -22.10 6.65
N ASP A 586 -21.44 -23.11 7.25
CA ASP A 586 -20.73 -24.32 7.69
C ASP A 586 -20.36 -25.19 6.48
N GLU A 587 -19.32 -26.03 6.63
CA GLU A 587 -18.75 -26.82 5.53
C GLU A 587 -19.76 -27.73 4.83
N GLU A 588 -20.74 -28.25 5.58
CA GLU A 588 -21.81 -29.12 5.06
C GLU A 588 -22.66 -28.46 3.97
N TYR A 589 -22.85 -27.13 4.03
CA TYR A 589 -23.61 -26.37 3.04
C TYR A 589 -22.83 -26.10 1.76
N ILE A 590 -21.51 -26.30 1.78
CA ILE A 590 -20.64 -26.15 0.60
C ILE A 590 -20.52 -27.47 -0.13
N LYS A 591 -20.57 -28.60 0.58
CA LYS A 591 -20.34 -29.92 -0.01
C LYS A 591 -21.25 -30.19 -1.22
N ASN A 592 -20.65 -30.62 -2.32
CA ASN A 592 -21.27 -30.88 -3.61
C ASN A 592 -21.97 -29.68 -4.27
N THR A 593 -21.62 -28.45 -3.88
CA THR A 593 -22.12 -27.24 -4.55
C THR A 593 -21.10 -26.70 -5.55
N ILE A 594 -21.51 -25.70 -6.34
CA ILE A 594 -20.66 -25.08 -7.37
C ILE A 594 -19.36 -24.43 -6.84
N VAL A 595 -19.31 -24.15 -5.54
CA VAL A 595 -18.15 -23.56 -4.85
C VAL A 595 -17.41 -24.57 -3.95
N ASP A 596 -17.78 -25.85 -4.02
CA ASP A 596 -17.01 -26.94 -3.41
C ASP A 596 -15.67 -27.10 -4.13
N ASP A 597 -14.61 -27.29 -3.35
CA ASP A 597 -13.27 -27.49 -3.86
C ASP A 597 -13.11 -28.84 -4.57
N TYR A 598 -13.93 -29.82 -4.19
CA TYR A 598 -13.89 -31.19 -4.72
C TYR A 598 -14.86 -31.42 -5.88
N PHE A 599 -15.84 -30.54 -6.07
CA PHE A 599 -16.74 -30.62 -7.22
C PHE A 599 -16.05 -30.05 -8.45
N ALA A 600 -15.83 -30.85 -9.50
CA ALA A 600 -15.19 -30.43 -10.75
C ALA A 600 -13.92 -29.56 -10.54
N PRO A 601 -12.87 -30.10 -9.89
CA PRO A 601 -11.68 -29.33 -9.48
C PRO A 601 -10.98 -28.64 -10.65
N ASP A 602 -11.02 -29.25 -11.84
CA ASP A 602 -10.41 -28.72 -13.07
C ASP A 602 -11.27 -27.70 -13.84
N GLY A 603 -12.41 -27.32 -13.27
CA GLY A 603 -13.38 -26.42 -13.92
C GLY A 603 -14.34 -27.17 -14.83
N PHE A 604 -15.36 -26.47 -15.33
CA PHE A 604 -16.43 -27.08 -16.13
C PHE A 604 -17.20 -26.04 -16.95
N ILE A 605 -18.00 -26.48 -17.92
CA ILE A 605 -18.92 -25.65 -18.69
C ILE A 605 -20.31 -25.73 -18.04
N MET A 606 -20.89 -24.58 -17.72
CA MET A 606 -22.29 -24.49 -17.29
C MET A 606 -23.17 -24.10 -18.48
N GLN A 607 -24.17 -24.93 -18.78
CA GLN A 607 -25.22 -24.63 -19.75
C GLN A 607 -26.27 -23.73 -19.10
N LEU A 608 -26.32 -22.46 -19.50
CA LEU A 608 -27.34 -21.49 -19.09
C LEU A 608 -28.72 -21.90 -19.61
N PRO A 609 -29.80 -21.61 -18.86
CA PRO A 609 -31.16 -21.86 -19.32
C PRO A 609 -31.67 -20.79 -20.30
N ILE A 610 -30.79 -19.85 -20.70
CA ILE A 610 -31.08 -18.73 -21.59
C ILE A 610 -29.97 -18.59 -22.64
N THR A 611 -30.31 -17.92 -23.74
CA THR A 611 -29.33 -17.46 -24.73
C THR A 611 -28.90 -16.04 -24.41
N TYR A 612 -27.59 -15.80 -24.39
CA TYR A 612 -26.98 -14.51 -24.14
C TYR A 612 -26.34 -13.96 -25.43
N GLN A 613 -26.53 -12.67 -25.72
CA GLN A 613 -25.97 -12.01 -26.90
C GLN A 613 -25.07 -10.84 -26.50
N VAL A 614 -23.94 -10.73 -27.17
CA VAL A 614 -23.03 -9.57 -27.13
C VAL A 614 -22.86 -9.07 -28.56
N THR A 615 -23.08 -7.78 -28.77
CA THR A 615 -22.96 -7.11 -30.06
C THR A 615 -21.88 -6.04 -29.95
N LEU A 616 -20.89 -6.11 -30.83
CA LEU A 616 -19.74 -5.20 -30.88
C LEU A 616 -19.84 -4.26 -32.08
N ASP A 617 -19.31 -3.05 -31.96
CA ASP A 617 -19.12 -2.14 -33.10
C ASP A 617 -17.78 -2.40 -33.83
N ASP A 618 -17.42 -1.53 -34.78
CA ASP A 618 -16.19 -1.62 -35.57
C ASP A 618 -14.91 -1.41 -34.74
N ASP A 619 -15.02 -0.74 -33.59
CA ASP A 619 -13.93 -0.53 -32.64
C ASP A 619 -13.87 -1.62 -31.55
N GLY A 620 -14.78 -2.61 -31.62
CA GLY A 620 -14.89 -3.69 -30.64
C GLY A 620 -15.59 -3.28 -29.35
N GLU A 621 -16.31 -2.16 -29.34
CA GLU A 621 -17.07 -1.68 -28.18
C GLU A 621 -18.46 -2.33 -28.15
N VAL A 622 -18.97 -2.65 -26.95
CA VAL A 622 -20.29 -3.27 -26.80
C VAL A 622 -21.38 -2.25 -27.06
N ILE A 623 -22.13 -2.47 -28.15
CA ILE A 623 -23.36 -1.73 -28.49
C ILE A 623 -24.61 -2.37 -27.87
N HIS A 624 -24.61 -3.69 -27.66
CA HIS A 624 -25.69 -4.40 -26.97
C HIS A 624 -25.16 -5.63 -26.23
N GLU A 625 -25.61 -5.84 -25.00
CA GLU A 625 -25.29 -7.03 -24.21
C GLU A 625 -26.48 -7.44 -23.34
N GLY A 626 -26.93 -8.70 -23.46
CA GLY A 626 -28.07 -9.23 -22.72
C GLY A 626 -28.88 -10.23 -23.52
N ALA A 627 -30.20 -10.02 -23.57
CA ALA A 627 -31.11 -10.89 -24.31
C ALA A 627 -30.80 -10.91 -25.81
N ALA A 628 -30.95 -12.07 -26.44
CA ALA A 628 -30.80 -12.20 -27.87
C ALA A 628 -31.86 -11.37 -28.60
N THR A 629 -31.41 -10.40 -29.39
CA THR A 629 -32.24 -9.51 -30.22
C THR A 629 -32.20 -9.89 -31.69
N ILE A 630 -31.21 -10.71 -32.11
CA ILE A 630 -31.01 -11.17 -33.48
C ILE A 630 -31.15 -12.69 -33.49
N THR A 631 -32.04 -13.22 -34.34
CA THR A 631 -32.27 -14.67 -34.48
C THR A 631 -31.16 -15.30 -35.31
N ILE A 632 -30.69 -16.48 -34.89
CA ILE A 632 -29.66 -17.28 -35.57
C ILE A 632 -30.19 -17.65 -36.97
N GLY A 633 -29.77 -16.91 -38.01
CA GLY A 633 -30.24 -17.13 -39.38
C GLY A 633 -29.86 -16.03 -40.39
N THR A 634 -29.65 -14.80 -39.95
CA THR A 634 -29.25 -13.68 -40.82
C THR A 634 -27.95 -13.05 -40.33
N LEU A 635 -26.84 -13.44 -40.98
CA LEU A 635 -25.48 -12.88 -40.81
C LEU A 635 -24.93 -12.96 -39.36
N ILE A 636 -24.42 -14.13 -38.97
CA ILE A 636 -23.41 -14.23 -37.90
C ILE A 636 -22.16 -13.48 -38.41
N SER A 637 -22.11 -12.18 -38.20
CA SER A 637 -20.87 -11.42 -38.35
C SER A 637 -19.96 -11.71 -37.15
N GLU A 638 -18.65 -11.48 -37.30
CA GLU A 638 -17.71 -11.54 -36.16
C GLU A 638 -18.08 -10.59 -35.01
N LYS A 639 -19.05 -9.70 -35.21
CA LYS A 639 -19.49 -8.67 -34.27
C LYS A 639 -20.68 -9.09 -33.41
N VAL A 640 -21.36 -10.20 -33.73
CA VAL A 640 -22.47 -10.73 -32.93
C VAL A 640 -22.06 -12.06 -32.34
N ARG A 641 -21.95 -12.14 -31.01
CA ARG A 641 -21.65 -13.36 -30.27
C ARG A 641 -22.91 -13.80 -29.54
N VAL A 642 -23.37 -15.02 -29.82
CA VAL A 642 -24.54 -15.63 -29.19
C VAL A 642 -24.08 -16.93 -28.52
N PHE A 643 -24.33 -17.07 -27.22
CA PHE A 643 -23.92 -18.24 -26.46
C PHE A 643 -24.91 -18.57 -25.35
N ASP A 644 -24.97 -19.84 -25.00
CA ASP A 644 -25.78 -20.41 -23.91
C ASP A 644 -24.92 -21.28 -22.97
N LYS A 645 -23.60 -21.30 -23.20
CA LYS A 645 -22.61 -22.04 -22.43
C LYS A 645 -21.53 -21.08 -21.94
N ILE A 646 -21.13 -21.23 -20.69
CA ILE A 646 -20.08 -20.42 -20.09
C ILE A 646 -19.10 -21.29 -19.30
N TYR A 647 -17.85 -20.86 -19.23
CA TYR A 647 -16.83 -21.55 -18.44
C TYR A 647 -16.87 -21.12 -16.97
N ILE A 648 -16.87 -22.11 -16.08
CA ILE A 648 -16.68 -21.96 -14.64
C ILE A 648 -15.23 -22.38 -14.32
N PRO A 649 -14.39 -21.45 -13.81
CA PRO A 649 -12.96 -21.66 -13.64
C PRO A 649 -12.67 -22.65 -12.53
N LYS A 650 -11.50 -23.31 -12.54
CA LYS A 650 -11.03 -24.30 -11.55
C LYS A 650 -11.37 -24.01 -10.08
N SER A 651 -11.43 -25.06 -9.25
CA SER A 651 -11.83 -24.90 -7.84
C SER A 651 -10.93 -23.93 -7.07
N SER A 652 -9.63 -23.88 -7.36
CA SER A 652 -8.69 -22.89 -6.78
C SER A 652 -9.13 -21.42 -6.95
N MET A 653 -9.89 -21.10 -8.00
CA MET A 653 -10.40 -19.76 -8.31
C MET A 653 -11.71 -19.44 -7.57
N ARG A 654 -12.55 -20.44 -7.31
CA ARG A 654 -13.88 -20.28 -6.68
C ARG A 654 -13.96 -20.78 -5.23
N LYS A 655 -12.87 -21.37 -4.73
CA LYS A 655 -12.68 -21.89 -3.37
C LYS A 655 -13.08 -20.88 -2.30
N CYS A 656 -13.87 -21.35 -1.34
CA CYS A 656 -14.23 -20.59 -0.16
C CYS A 656 -13.00 -20.31 0.71
N TRP A 657 -12.95 -19.11 1.31
CA TRP A 657 -11.95 -18.80 2.31
C TRP A 657 -12.45 -19.24 3.68
N LYS A 658 -11.56 -19.84 4.49
CA LYS A 658 -11.88 -20.29 5.84
C LYS A 658 -11.70 -19.14 6.83
N HIS A 659 -12.76 -18.82 7.57
CA HIS A 659 -12.74 -17.84 8.64
C HIS A 659 -12.08 -18.41 9.90
N ASP A 660 -11.63 -17.53 10.81
CA ASP A 660 -10.92 -17.93 12.04
C ASP A 660 -11.79 -18.83 12.96
N ASN A 661 -13.12 -18.68 12.92
CA ASN A 661 -14.06 -19.54 13.65
C ASN A 661 -14.33 -20.90 12.98
N GLY A 662 -13.71 -21.18 11.82
CA GLY A 662 -13.85 -22.44 11.10
C GLY A 662 -14.86 -22.46 9.97
N LYS A 663 -15.79 -21.51 9.93
CA LYS A 663 -16.80 -21.40 8.86
C LYS A 663 -16.17 -20.91 7.56
N PHE A 664 -16.91 -21.03 6.46
CA PHE A 664 -16.43 -20.75 5.12
C PHE A 664 -17.19 -19.59 4.49
N GLY A 665 -16.44 -18.58 4.03
CA GLY A 665 -16.97 -17.49 3.25
C GLY A 665 -16.71 -17.68 1.76
N LEU A 666 -17.70 -17.34 0.94
CA LEU A 666 -17.55 -17.36 -0.51
C LEU A 666 -16.55 -16.28 -0.94
N ASN A 667 -15.65 -16.61 -1.88
CA ASN A 667 -14.78 -15.62 -2.51
C ASN A 667 -15.53 -14.84 -3.61
N GLU A 668 -14.92 -13.81 -4.22
CA GLU A 668 -15.63 -12.97 -5.20
C GLU A 668 -16.15 -13.76 -6.41
N ILE A 669 -15.36 -14.68 -6.99
CA ILE A 669 -15.79 -15.53 -8.11
C ILE A 669 -16.87 -16.51 -7.66
N GLY A 670 -16.69 -17.16 -6.50
CA GLY A 670 -17.66 -18.06 -5.91
C GLY A 670 -19.02 -17.39 -5.69
N VAL A 671 -19.06 -16.14 -5.21
CA VAL A 671 -20.29 -15.36 -5.07
C VAL A 671 -20.96 -15.09 -6.42
N LEU A 672 -20.18 -14.70 -7.44
CA LEU A 672 -20.73 -14.40 -8.77
C LEU A 672 -21.36 -15.64 -9.41
N VAL A 673 -20.67 -16.76 -9.36
CA VAL A 673 -21.13 -18.03 -9.92
C VAL A 673 -22.32 -18.58 -9.12
N ASN A 674 -22.28 -18.51 -7.79
CA ASN A 674 -23.42 -18.91 -6.95
C ASN A 674 -24.67 -18.10 -7.27
N ASN A 675 -24.56 -16.77 -7.34
CA ASN A 675 -25.69 -15.90 -7.66
C ASN A 675 -26.25 -16.16 -9.06
N MET A 676 -25.38 -16.38 -10.04
CA MET A 676 -25.79 -16.74 -11.40
C MET A 676 -26.58 -18.05 -11.41
N LEU A 677 -26.14 -19.06 -10.66
CA LEU A 677 -26.84 -20.33 -10.52
C LEU A 677 -28.19 -20.17 -9.80
N VAL A 678 -28.26 -19.42 -8.69
CA VAL A 678 -29.52 -19.13 -7.99
C VAL A 678 -30.52 -18.44 -8.91
N MET A 679 -30.10 -17.43 -9.68
CA MET A 679 -30.99 -16.75 -10.64
C MET A 679 -31.43 -17.69 -11.77
N SER A 680 -30.57 -18.61 -12.19
CA SER A 680 -30.89 -19.59 -13.21
C SER A 680 -31.95 -20.59 -12.71
N HIS A 681 -31.84 -21.07 -11.46
CA HIS A 681 -32.86 -21.92 -10.82
C HIS A 681 -34.20 -21.19 -10.67
N ARG A 682 -34.19 -19.90 -10.29
CA ARG A 682 -35.42 -19.07 -10.21
C ARG A 682 -36.09 -18.92 -11.58
N TYR A 683 -35.30 -18.70 -12.63
CA TYR A 683 -35.82 -18.65 -14.00
C TYR A 683 -36.42 -20.00 -14.42
N LEU A 684 -35.76 -21.12 -14.12
CA LEU A 684 -36.28 -22.46 -14.43
C LEU A 684 -37.59 -22.77 -13.69
N ALA A 685 -37.77 -22.23 -12.48
CA ALA A 685 -39.01 -22.36 -11.71
C ALA A 685 -40.17 -21.52 -12.25
N ASP A 686 -39.89 -20.32 -12.77
CA ASP A 686 -40.88 -19.41 -13.36
C ASP A 686 -40.31 -18.67 -14.60
N PRO A 687 -40.31 -19.32 -15.79
CA PRO A 687 -39.69 -18.75 -16.99
C PRO A 687 -40.41 -17.52 -17.55
N GLN A 688 -41.65 -17.25 -17.14
CA GLN A 688 -42.44 -16.09 -17.60
C GLN A 688 -42.18 -14.85 -16.74
N ASN A 689 -41.44 -14.99 -15.65
CA ASN A 689 -41.15 -13.90 -14.74
C ASN A 689 -40.11 -12.93 -15.32
N ALA A 690 -40.58 -11.80 -15.84
CA ALA A 690 -39.72 -10.76 -16.41
C ALA A 690 -38.63 -10.26 -15.43
N ILE A 691 -38.88 -10.29 -14.13
CA ILE A 691 -37.90 -9.90 -13.11
C ILE A 691 -36.81 -10.97 -13.01
N ALA A 692 -37.17 -12.25 -12.94
CA ALA A 692 -36.21 -13.36 -12.87
C ALA A 692 -35.30 -13.40 -14.12
N ILE A 693 -35.89 -13.21 -15.30
CA ILE A 693 -35.16 -13.11 -16.58
C ILE A 693 -34.14 -11.97 -16.52
N ARG A 694 -34.57 -10.76 -16.15
CA ARG A 694 -33.68 -9.59 -16.08
C ARG A 694 -32.57 -9.78 -15.05
N MET A 695 -32.86 -10.40 -13.91
CA MET A 695 -31.86 -10.69 -12.89
C MET A 695 -30.82 -11.70 -13.37
N LEU A 696 -31.22 -12.70 -14.17
CA LEU A 696 -30.31 -13.66 -14.77
C LEU A 696 -29.39 -13.01 -15.82
N TYR A 697 -29.92 -12.19 -16.74
CA TYR A 697 -29.06 -11.45 -17.68
C TYR A 697 -28.05 -10.53 -16.97
N ASN A 698 -28.50 -9.86 -15.89
CA ASN A 698 -27.63 -9.01 -15.09
C ASN A 698 -26.55 -9.81 -14.34
N SER A 699 -26.84 -11.03 -13.89
CA SER A 699 -25.84 -11.86 -13.18
C SER A 699 -24.75 -12.36 -14.13
N VAL A 700 -25.12 -12.76 -15.35
CA VAL A 700 -24.17 -13.12 -16.42
C VAL A 700 -23.30 -11.92 -16.82
N TYR A 701 -23.91 -10.75 -17.06
CA TYR A 701 -23.17 -9.50 -17.33
C TYR A 701 -22.17 -9.19 -16.21
N THR A 702 -22.65 -9.25 -14.96
CA THR A 702 -21.85 -8.91 -13.79
C THR A 702 -20.67 -9.87 -13.63
N TYR A 703 -20.85 -11.16 -13.92
CA TYR A 703 -19.78 -12.15 -13.89
C TYR A 703 -18.62 -11.77 -14.82
N PHE A 704 -18.89 -11.54 -16.10
CA PHE A 704 -17.86 -11.15 -17.07
C PHE A 704 -17.25 -9.78 -16.78
N ALA A 705 -18.07 -8.77 -16.47
CA ALA A 705 -17.58 -7.43 -16.17
C ALA A 705 -16.65 -7.42 -14.94
N LYS A 706 -16.95 -8.27 -13.94
CA LYS A 706 -16.10 -8.42 -12.75
C LYS A 706 -14.81 -9.15 -13.04
N VAL A 707 -14.85 -10.25 -13.79
CA VAL A 707 -13.63 -10.98 -14.18
C VAL A 707 -12.73 -10.11 -15.06
N SER A 708 -13.29 -9.36 -16.01
CA SER A 708 -12.54 -8.39 -16.81
C SER A 708 -11.86 -7.34 -15.93
N LYS A 709 -12.57 -6.81 -14.92
CA LYS A 709 -12.00 -5.87 -13.95
C LYS A 709 -10.97 -6.49 -13.00
N MET A 710 -11.07 -7.78 -12.71
CA MET A 710 -10.09 -8.52 -11.90
C MET A 710 -8.79 -8.74 -12.69
N LEU A 711 -8.88 -8.96 -14.00
CA LEU A 711 -7.71 -9.07 -14.89
C LEU A 711 -7.10 -7.70 -15.21
N GLY A 712 -7.94 -6.80 -15.73
CA GLY A 712 -7.60 -5.44 -16.15
C GLY A 712 -7.47 -4.47 -14.97
N THR A 713 -7.18 -3.21 -15.28
CA THR A 713 -6.88 -2.13 -14.31
C THR A 713 -5.52 -2.21 -13.62
N LYS A 714 -5.05 -1.06 -13.12
CA LYS A 714 -3.81 -0.93 -12.32
C LYS A 714 -3.71 -1.89 -11.12
N ARG A 715 -4.83 -2.41 -10.62
CA ARG A 715 -4.88 -3.36 -9.49
C ARG A 715 -5.22 -4.79 -9.91
N GLY A 716 -5.47 -5.04 -11.19
CA GLY A 716 -5.81 -6.37 -11.69
C GLY A 716 -4.60 -7.30 -11.80
N ASP A 717 -4.90 -8.58 -11.97
CA ASP A 717 -3.95 -9.68 -11.96
C ASP A 717 -2.88 -9.53 -13.05
N ILE A 718 -3.20 -8.97 -14.22
CA ILE A 718 -2.20 -8.70 -15.27
C ILE A 718 -1.13 -7.72 -14.77
N SER A 719 -1.54 -6.61 -14.15
CA SER A 719 -0.58 -5.63 -13.64
C SER A 719 0.14 -6.09 -12.35
N GLN A 720 -0.47 -6.98 -11.55
CA GLN A 720 0.08 -7.39 -10.26
C GLN A 720 0.91 -8.67 -10.33
N LEU A 721 0.58 -9.58 -11.26
CA LEU A 721 1.15 -10.92 -11.39
C LEU A 721 1.81 -11.09 -12.78
N GLY A 722 1.16 -10.61 -13.84
CA GLY A 722 1.63 -10.79 -15.22
C GLY A 722 2.69 -9.80 -15.71
N MET A 723 2.95 -8.71 -14.98
CA MET A 723 3.93 -7.66 -15.36
C MET A 723 4.93 -7.34 -14.24
N SER A 724 5.05 -8.24 -13.27
CA SER A 724 5.99 -8.11 -12.17
C SER A 724 6.23 -9.42 -11.45
N VAL A 725 7.43 -9.57 -10.89
CA VAL A 725 7.81 -10.72 -10.09
C VAL A 725 8.05 -10.33 -8.64
N ARG A 726 7.64 -11.19 -7.70
CA ARG A 726 8.02 -11.12 -6.29
C ARG A 726 9.21 -12.03 -6.05
N TYR A 727 10.39 -11.41 -5.97
CA TYR A 727 11.66 -12.13 -5.93
C TYR A 727 11.97 -12.69 -4.53
N PRO A 728 12.28 -14.00 -4.40
CA PRO A 728 12.35 -14.67 -3.10
C PRO A 728 13.63 -14.38 -2.30
N PHE A 729 14.77 -14.21 -2.97
CA PHE A 729 16.05 -13.88 -2.34
C PHE A 729 16.17 -12.38 -2.16
N SER A 730 15.29 -11.83 -1.33
CA SER A 730 15.27 -10.40 -1.06
C SER A 730 15.13 -10.08 0.42
N ALA A 731 15.67 -8.93 0.80
CA ALA A 731 15.53 -8.36 2.13
C ALA A 731 15.20 -6.86 2.01
N LYS A 732 14.65 -6.30 3.07
CA LYS A 732 14.43 -4.85 3.16
C LYS A 732 14.62 -4.37 4.59
N ALA A 733 15.11 -3.16 4.73
CA ALA A 733 15.22 -2.49 6.03
C ALA A 733 15.35 -0.98 5.84
N VAL A 734 15.22 -0.23 6.94
CA VAL A 734 15.48 1.21 6.95
C VAL A 734 16.96 1.46 6.66
N ALA A 735 17.26 2.36 5.73
CA ALA A 735 18.62 2.77 5.43
C ALA A 735 19.17 3.68 6.53
N THR A 736 20.43 3.48 6.91
CA THR A 736 21.16 4.38 7.80
C THR A 736 22.58 4.60 7.30
N LEU A 737 23.08 5.82 7.36
CA LEU A 737 24.42 6.18 6.91
C LEU A 737 25.49 5.69 7.89
N SER A 738 26.60 5.19 7.34
CA SER A 738 27.82 4.84 8.07
C SER A 738 29.06 5.21 7.26
N ASN A 739 29.76 6.27 7.68
CA ASN A 739 30.99 6.73 7.00
C ASN A 739 32.23 5.86 7.28
N ARG A 740 32.09 4.79 8.07
CA ARG A 740 33.16 3.81 8.31
C ARG A 740 33.19 2.67 7.29
N LEU A 741 32.16 2.58 6.44
CA LEU A 741 32.09 1.55 5.42
C LEU A 741 32.96 1.93 4.22
N PRO A 742 33.64 0.96 3.58
CA PRO A 742 34.29 1.18 2.30
C PRO A 742 33.31 1.68 1.24
N GLU A 743 33.86 2.18 0.14
CA GLU A 743 33.10 2.55 -1.04
C GLU A 743 32.16 1.44 -1.50
N ASN A 744 30.96 1.82 -1.95
CA ASN A 744 29.95 0.96 -2.54
C ASN A 744 29.61 -0.28 -1.70
N THR A 745 29.73 -0.16 -0.38
CA THR A 745 29.50 -1.25 0.56
C THR A 745 28.22 -0.99 1.36
N ILE A 746 27.46 -2.06 1.57
CA ILE A 746 26.40 -2.11 2.57
C ILE A 746 26.79 -3.05 3.70
N GLU A 747 26.42 -2.71 4.93
CA GLU A 747 26.52 -3.61 6.07
C GLU A 747 25.13 -4.09 6.50
N ILE A 748 24.98 -5.41 6.61
CA ILE A 748 23.74 -6.08 6.97
C ILE A 748 23.97 -7.07 8.11
N HIS A 749 22.95 -7.27 8.94
CA HIS A 749 23.00 -8.28 9.97
C HIS A 749 22.92 -9.71 9.40
N ARG A 750 23.55 -10.67 10.07
CA ARG A 750 23.55 -12.10 9.69
C ARG A 750 22.19 -12.70 9.34
N ASN A 751 21.10 -12.22 9.95
CA ASN A 751 19.74 -12.70 9.64
C ASN A 751 19.29 -12.32 8.22
N MET A 752 19.61 -11.09 7.78
CA MET A 752 19.36 -10.68 6.40
C MET A 752 20.26 -11.43 5.45
N ALA A 753 21.55 -11.61 5.81
CA ALA A 753 22.50 -12.39 5.03
C ALA A 753 22.03 -13.84 4.83
N LYS A 754 21.46 -14.49 5.85
CA LYS A 754 20.83 -15.81 5.75
C LYS A 754 19.63 -15.82 4.79
N THR A 755 18.77 -14.81 4.87
CA THR A 755 17.59 -14.68 3.99
C THR A 755 18.00 -14.51 2.53
N LEU A 756 19.04 -13.70 2.30
CA LEU A 756 19.65 -13.47 0.99
C LEU A 756 20.59 -14.60 0.54
N ARG A 757 20.97 -15.51 1.45
CA ARG A 757 21.99 -16.54 1.20
C ARG A 757 23.32 -15.95 0.69
N VAL A 758 23.78 -14.87 1.33
CA VAL A 758 25.04 -14.18 0.99
C VAL A 758 26.02 -14.17 2.17
N THR A 759 27.29 -13.96 1.85
CA THR A 759 28.41 -13.89 2.78
C THR A 759 29.21 -12.59 2.59
N ASN A 760 30.27 -12.42 3.37
CA ASN A 760 31.14 -11.25 3.24
C ASN A 760 31.79 -11.21 1.85
N GLY A 761 31.64 -10.08 1.18
CA GLY A 761 32.24 -9.82 -0.12
C GLY A 761 31.38 -10.17 -1.32
N ASP A 762 30.25 -10.86 -1.13
CA ASP A 762 29.25 -11.05 -2.18
C ASP A 762 28.68 -9.70 -2.65
N VAL A 763 28.24 -9.66 -3.90
CA VAL A 763 27.62 -8.48 -4.51
C VAL A 763 26.12 -8.70 -4.59
N VAL A 764 25.35 -7.72 -4.15
CA VAL A 764 23.89 -7.71 -4.24
C VAL A 764 23.42 -6.50 -5.01
N LEU A 765 22.20 -6.58 -5.55
CA LEU A 765 21.53 -5.42 -6.13
C LEU A 765 20.74 -4.69 -5.03
N VAL A 766 21.02 -3.41 -4.88
CA VAL A 766 20.28 -2.49 -4.01
C VAL A 766 19.29 -1.70 -4.85
N GLU A 767 18.05 -1.60 -4.39
CA GLU A 767 16.98 -0.81 -5.01
C GLU A 767 16.38 0.18 -3.99
N ARG A 768 16.07 1.39 -4.46
CA ARG A 768 15.31 2.38 -3.69
C ARG A 768 14.04 2.82 -4.43
N PHE A 769 12.89 2.51 -3.83
CA PHE A 769 11.58 2.87 -4.33
C PHE A 769 11.06 4.20 -3.75
N PRO A 770 10.46 5.14 -4.53
CA PRO A 770 10.23 5.13 -5.98
C PRO A 770 11.22 6.03 -6.74
N CYS A 771 12.32 5.47 -7.24
CA CYS A 771 13.20 6.17 -8.19
C CYS A 771 13.04 5.54 -9.59
N LEU A 772 13.16 6.34 -10.66
CA LEU A 772 12.93 5.90 -12.04
C LEU A 772 14.25 5.51 -12.72
N GLY A 773 14.22 4.46 -13.55
CA GLY A 773 15.35 4.05 -14.40
C GLY A 773 16.55 3.45 -13.65
N PHE A 774 17.67 3.29 -14.34
CA PHE A 774 18.89 2.65 -13.81
C PHE A 774 19.50 3.39 -12.61
N MET A 775 19.17 4.67 -12.42
CA MET A 775 19.58 5.44 -11.26
C MET A 775 19.01 4.89 -9.94
N SER A 776 17.96 4.07 -9.96
CA SER A 776 17.36 3.49 -8.75
C SER A 776 18.03 2.19 -8.26
N ILE A 777 18.88 1.56 -9.08
CA ILE A 777 19.49 0.25 -8.79
C ILE A 777 21.02 0.30 -8.74
N ARG A 778 21.64 -0.35 -7.76
CA ARG A 778 23.11 -0.36 -7.57
C ARG A 778 23.63 -1.72 -7.15
N PRO A 779 24.61 -2.31 -7.86
CA PRO A 779 25.44 -3.35 -7.29
C PRO A 779 26.19 -2.80 -6.06
N GLN A 780 26.16 -3.52 -4.94
CA GLN A 780 26.86 -3.17 -3.72
C GLN A 780 27.50 -4.40 -3.09
N LYS A 781 28.70 -4.23 -2.54
CA LYS A 781 29.40 -5.29 -1.80
C LYS A 781 28.79 -5.45 -0.41
N VAL A 782 28.62 -6.69 0.02
CA VAL A 782 28.05 -7.03 1.32
C VAL A 782 29.12 -7.17 2.38
N ARG A 783 28.90 -6.51 3.52
CA ARG A 783 29.54 -6.79 4.79
C ARG A 783 28.50 -7.35 5.78
N VAL A 784 28.72 -8.57 6.25
CA VAL A 784 27.88 -9.23 7.24
C VAL A 784 28.40 -8.90 8.64
N THR A 785 27.49 -8.45 9.52
CA THR A 785 27.80 -8.12 10.91
C THR A 785 26.93 -8.90 11.91
N HIS A 786 27.42 -8.98 13.14
CA HIS A 786 26.71 -9.53 14.31
C HIS A 786 26.20 -8.41 15.25
N ASP A 787 26.34 -7.14 14.85
CA ASP A 787 25.81 -6.02 15.60
C ASP A 787 24.26 -6.06 15.63
N ASP A 788 23.70 -6.22 16.82
CA ASP A 788 22.25 -6.28 17.03
C ASP A 788 21.52 -4.99 16.62
N LEU A 789 22.21 -3.83 16.63
CA LEU A 789 21.64 -2.58 16.13
C LEU A 789 21.44 -2.62 14.60
N CYS A 790 22.29 -3.36 13.88
CA CYS A 790 22.16 -3.58 12.45
C CYS A 790 21.06 -4.59 12.09
N LYS A 791 20.46 -5.29 13.06
CA LYS A 791 19.40 -6.28 12.81
C LYS A 791 18.19 -5.68 12.08
N TYR A 792 17.94 -4.39 12.27
CA TYR A 792 16.75 -3.69 11.78
C TYR A 792 17.03 -2.65 10.70
N THR A 793 18.30 -2.46 10.35
CA THR A 793 18.73 -1.43 9.41
C THR A 793 19.69 -2.03 8.38
N ILE A 794 19.77 -1.39 7.22
CA ILE A 794 20.88 -1.61 6.29
C ILE A 794 21.75 -0.37 6.38
N ARG A 795 23.01 -0.57 6.74
CA ARG A 795 23.95 0.52 6.88
C ARG A 795 24.62 0.75 5.53
N VAL A 796 24.59 2.00 5.06
CA VAL A 796 25.06 2.38 3.74
C VAL A 796 26.33 3.21 3.83
N SER A 797 27.26 2.98 2.92
CA SER A 797 28.47 3.81 2.78
C SER A 797 28.12 5.23 2.31
N GLY A 798 28.86 6.22 2.83
CA GLY A 798 28.57 7.64 2.58
C GLY A 798 28.93 8.16 1.19
N ASN A 799 29.74 7.43 0.46
CA ASN A 799 30.29 7.83 -0.83
C ASN A 799 29.50 7.35 -2.04
N ASN A 800 28.42 6.57 -1.89
CA ASN A 800 27.82 5.90 -3.05
C ASN A 800 26.30 5.83 -3.16
N LEU A 801 25.55 6.18 -2.11
CA LEU A 801 24.08 6.08 -2.11
C LEU A 801 23.36 7.43 -1.97
N CYS A 802 24.09 8.54 -1.98
CA CYS A 802 23.52 9.88 -2.19
C CYS A 802 22.90 10.02 -3.60
N SER A 803 23.46 9.37 -4.64
CA SER A 803 22.86 9.31 -5.98
C SER A 803 21.58 8.47 -6.06
N LEU A 804 21.32 7.56 -5.11
CA LEU A 804 19.99 6.95 -4.95
C LEU A 804 18.97 7.94 -4.37
N GLY A 805 19.41 9.16 -4.01
CA GLY A 805 18.58 10.21 -3.46
C GLY A 805 18.14 9.97 -2.02
N LEU A 806 18.83 9.10 -1.27
CA LEU A 806 18.51 8.79 0.13
C LEU A 806 18.53 10.09 0.96
N ASP A 807 17.42 10.40 1.62
CA ASP A 807 17.32 11.54 2.54
C ASP A 807 17.34 11.10 4.00
N PHE A 808 17.36 9.79 4.26
CA PHE A 808 17.40 9.18 5.60
C PHE A 808 16.21 9.59 6.49
N ASP A 809 15.08 9.94 5.89
CA ASP A 809 13.87 10.26 6.65
C ASP A 809 13.08 9.01 7.08
N GLY A 810 13.57 7.81 6.77
CA GLY A 810 12.83 6.55 6.87
C GLY A 810 12.80 5.75 5.58
N ASP A 811 13.66 6.12 4.62
CA ASP A 811 13.92 5.37 3.39
C ASP A 811 14.13 3.88 3.70
N VAL A 812 13.37 3.04 3.00
CA VAL A 812 13.54 1.60 3.04
C VAL A 812 14.23 1.20 1.75
N ILE A 813 15.40 0.57 1.86
CA ILE A 813 16.09 0.00 0.71
C ILE A 813 15.85 -1.50 0.65
N TYR A 814 15.78 -1.99 -0.58
CA TYR A 814 15.57 -3.39 -0.89
C TYR A 814 16.86 -3.98 -1.42
N LEU A 815 17.14 -5.22 -1.01
CA LEU A 815 18.28 -6.00 -1.46
C LEU A 815 17.76 -7.20 -2.24
N ALA A 816 18.43 -7.54 -3.33
CA ALA A 816 18.24 -8.78 -4.08
C ALA A 816 19.60 -9.44 -4.33
N SER A 817 19.70 -10.73 -4.02
CA SER A 817 20.85 -11.59 -4.29
C SER A 817 20.48 -12.62 -5.34
N PHE A 818 21.39 -12.90 -6.27
CA PHE A 818 21.17 -13.82 -7.39
C PHE A 818 21.98 -15.09 -7.20
N HIS A 819 21.52 -16.21 -7.75
CA HIS A 819 22.06 -17.54 -7.44
C HIS A 819 22.30 -18.46 -8.64
N THR A 820 21.86 -18.11 -9.84
CA THR A 820 22.33 -18.76 -11.07
C THR A 820 23.74 -18.32 -11.39
N GLN A 821 24.56 -19.20 -11.98
CA GLN A 821 25.98 -18.93 -12.22
C GLN A 821 26.16 -17.71 -13.15
N GLU A 822 25.32 -17.61 -14.17
CA GLU A 822 25.31 -16.54 -15.17
C GLU A 822 24.91 -15.21 -14.55
N ALA A 823 23.89 -15.19 -13.69
CA ALA A 823 23.44 -13.98 -12.99
C ALA A 823 24.51 -13.46 -12.01
N VAL A 824 25.13 -14.36 -11.24
CA VAL A 824 26.21 -14.02 -10.31
C VAL A 824 27.43 -13.48 -11.06
N ALA A 825 27.83 -14.13 -12.15
CA ALA A 825 28.95 -13.69 -12.98
C ALA A 825 28.70 -12.30 -13.59
N LEU A 826 27.49 -12.06 -14.11
CA LEU A 826 27.10 -10.78 -14.68
C LEU A 826 27.10 -9.65 -13.64
N LEU A 827 26.57 -9.92 -12.44
CA LEU A 827 26.54 -8.92 -11.37
C LEU A 827 27.95 -8.58 -10.85
N ARG A 828 28.84 -9.58 -10.76
CA ARG A 828 30.25 -9.38 -10.42
C ARG A 828 30.99 -8.61 -11.50
N LYS A 829 30.75 -8.93 -12.78
CA LYS A 829 31.33 -8.18 -13.90
C LYS A 829 30.94 -6.71 -13.85
N GLU A 830 29.67 -6.39 -13.67
CA GLU A 830 29.22 -4.98 -13.56
C GLU A 830 29.78 -4.27 -12.31
N TRP A 831 30.13 -5.01 -11.25
CA TRP A 831 30.80 -4.44 -10.09
C TRP A 831 32.28 -4.10 -10.37
N GLU A 832 32.99 -4.98 -11.07
CA GLU A 832 34.42 -4.84 -11.39
C GLU A 832 34.66 -3.90 -12.57
N GLU A 833 33.81 -3.99 -13.59
CA GLU A 833 33.86 -3.27 -14.86
C GLU A 833 32.46 -2.68 -15.16
N PRO A 834 32.06 -1.61 -14.45
CA PRO A 834 30.72 -1.06 -14.60
C PRO A 834 30.51 -0.46 -15.99
N ASN A 835 29.26 -0.51 -16.47
CA ASN A 835 28.86 0.22 -17.67
C ASN A 835 29.29 1.70 -17.57
N LYS A 836 30.23 2.11 -18.41
CA LYS A 836 30.90 3.41 -18.34
C LYS A 836 29.93 4.59 -18.36
N MET A 837 28.95 4.58 -19.26
CA MET A 837 27.99 5.69 -19.39
C MET A 837 27.07 5.78 -18.17
N CYS A 838 26.54 4.64 -17.71
CA CYS A 838 25.75 4.58 -16.47
C CYS A 838 26.57 5.07 -15.27
N TYR A 839 27.83 4.62 -15.17
CA TYR A 839 28.74 5.00 -14.09
C TYR A 839 29.03 6.51 -14.09
N GLU A 840 29.32 7.10 -15.24
CA GLU A 840 29.56 8.55 -15.38
C GLU A 840 28.36 9.38 -14.90
N VAL A 841 27.14 8.99 -15.28
CA VAL A 841 25.91 9.64 -14.79
C VAL A 841 25.80 9.53 -13.27
N ILE A 842 26.04 8.34 -12.71
CA ILE A 842 25.96 8.08 -11.26
C ILE A 842 27.00 8.93 -10.51
N GLN A 843 28.22 9.03 -11.04
CA GLN A 843 29.27 9.86 -10.47
C GLN A 843 28.90 11.34 -10.49
N GLN A 844 28.34 11.84 -11.59
CA GLN A 844 27.84 13.22 -11.66
C GLN A 844 26.76 13.49 -10.61
N LEU A 845 25.84 12.54 -10.39
CA LEU A 845 24.81 12.65 -9.36
C LEU A 845 25.39 12.65 -7.94
N ASN A 846 26.36 11.77 -7.65
CA ASN A 846 27.06 11.75 -6.36
C ASN A 846 27.81 13.07 -6.12
N ASN A 847 28.57 13.56 -7.10
CA ASN A 847 29.30 14.82 -7.02
C ASN A 847 28.37 16.01 -6.74
N LYS A 848 27.17 16.01 -7.34
CA LYS A 848 26.17 17.06 -7.11
C LYS A 848 25.56 17.02 -5.70
N ALA A 849 25.47 15.86 -5.07
CA ALA A 849 24.94 15.74 -3.71
C ALA A 849 25.91 16.33 -2.66
N GLY A 850 27.21 16.39 -3.00
CA GLY A 850 28.27 16.87 -2.11
C GLY A 850 28.71 15.80 -1.10
N VAL A 851 29.84 16.06 -0.44
CA VAL A 851 30.39 15.18 0.60
C VAL A 851 29.89 15.66 1.97
N PRO A 852 29.54 14.75 2.90
CA PRO A 852 29.25 15.15 4.27
C PRO A 852 30.46 15.84 4.92
N GLU A 853 30.26 17.05 5.45
CA GLU A 853 31.31 17.88 6.06
C GLU A 853 31.02 18.14 7.54
N THR A 854 32.08 18.42 8.30
CA THR A 854 31.96 18.89 9.69
C THR A 854 31.83 20.42 9.69
N ASN A 855 30.71 20.95 10.19
CA ASN A 855 30.50 22.39 10.31
C ASN A 855 29.90 22.75 11.68
N CYS A 856 30.57 23.69 12.36
CA CYS A 856 30.18 24.24 13.65
C CYS A 856 29.37 25.53 13.46
N PHE A 857 28.20 25.63 14.08
CA PHE A 857 27.30 26.77 13.95
C PHE A 857 27.12 27.46 15.31
N GLY A 858 27.44 28.75 15.37
CA GLY A 858 26.96 29.65 16.42
C GLY A 858 25.59 30.23 16.08
N LEU A 859 24.97 30.93 17.04
CA LEU A 859 23.61 31.47 16.90
C LEU A 859 23.43 32.36 15.65
N HIS A 860 24.41 33.21 15.34
CA HIS A 860 24.36 34.09 14.17
C HIS A 860 24.32 33.34 12.84
N ALA A 861 24.91 32.14 12.75
CA ALA A 861 24.97 31.36 11.53
C ALA A 861 23.59 30.86 11.06
N TYR A 862 22.61 30.76 11.98
CA TYR A 862 21.23 30.36 11.66
C TYR A 862 20.43 31.47 10.96
N ASN A 863 20.82 32.74 11.10
CA ASN A 863 20.09 33.91 10.61
C ASN A 863 18.59 33.85 10.99
N ILE A 864 18.32 33.77 12.31
CA ILE A 864 16.96 33.62 12.84
C ILE A 864 16.16 34.87 12.51
N THR A 865 15.07 34.68 11.75
CA THR A 865 14.14 35.74 11.37
C THR A 865 12.71 35.34 11.69
N MET A 866 11.90 36.33 12.09
CA MET A 866 10.48 36.13 12.35
C MET A 866 9.67 35.89 11.06
N PHE A 867 8.68 35.01 11.12
CA PHE A 867 7.63 34.89 10.12
C PHE A 867 6.47 35.82 10.47
N GLY A 868 5.94 36.53 9.46
CA GLY A 868 4.73 37.32 9.61
C GLY A 868 3.48 36.46 9.81
N ASP A 869 2.36 37.12 10.09
CA ASP A 869 1.08 36.46 10.27
C ASP A 869 0.64 35.73 9.01
N LEU A 870 -0.08 34.63 9.20
CA LEU A 870 -0.60 33.85 8.10
C LEU A 870 -1.80 34.58 7.50
N THR A 871 -1.73 34.88 6.21
CA THR A 871 -2.87 35.39 5.44
C THR A 871 -3.50 34.27 4.60
N ALA A 872 -4.70 34.49 4.07
CA ALA A 872 -5.36 33.56 3.15
C ALA A 872 -4.47 33.22 1.94
N ASP A 873 -3.82 34.23 1.35
CA ASP A 873 -2.92 34.05 0.21
C ASP A 873 -1.64 33.31 0.58
N THR A 874 -1.07 33.60 1.76
CA THR A 874 0.10 32.87 2.24
C THR A 874 -0.27 31.40 2.46
N LEU A 875 -1.40 31.11 3.12
CA LEU A 875 -1.90 29.75 3.30
C LEU A 875 -2.10 29.04 1.96
N ALA A 876 -2.74 29.69 1.00
CA ALA A 876 -2.97 29.17 -0.34
C ALA A 876 -1.66 28.78 -1.03
N GLY A 877 -0.63 29.65 -0.98
CA GLY A 877 0.70 29.35 -1.52
C GLY A 877 1.45 28.22 -0.79
N LEU A 878 1.16 28.00 0.49
CA LEU A 878 1.69 26.84 1.22
C LEU A 878 1.00 25.54 0.79
N VAL A 879 -0.32 25.56 0.65
CA VAL A 879 -1.14 24.42 0.21
C VAL A 879 -0.77 24.00 -1.20
N ASP A 880 -0.55 24.97 -2.10
CA ASP A 880 -0.07 24.72 -3.47
C ASP A 880 1.23 23.90 -3.45
N LYS A 881 2.25 24.39 -2.72
CA LYS A 881 3.55 23.71 -2.60
C LYS A 881 3.46 22.30 -2.00
N ALA A 882 2.70 22.13 -0.91
CA ALA A 882 2.60 20.85 -0.20
C ALA A 882 1.76 19.81 -0.96
N THR A 883 0.62 20.24 -1.49
CA THR A 883 -0.31 19.39 -2.24
C THR A 883 0.22 19.09 -3.64
N GLY A 884 0.97 20.02 -4.24
CA GLY A 884 1.63 19.89 -5.53
C GLY A 884 2.49 18.62 -5.64
N VAL A 885 3.32 18.33 -4.63
CA VAL A 885 4.18 17.13 -4.63
C VAL A 885 3.34 15.87 -4.84
N LYS A 886 2.29 15.69 -4.04
CA LYS A 886 1.47 14.46 -4.06
C LYS A 886 0.52 14.40 -5.25
N SER A 887 -0.01 15.53 -5.69
CA SER A 887 -0.89 15.61 -6.87
C SER A 887 -0.12 15.30 -8.17
N HIS A 888 1.12 15.80 -8.32
CA HIS A 888 1.93 15.57 -9.53
C HIS A 888 2.73 14.26 -9.53
N THR A 889 2.94 13.59 -8.39
CA THR A 889 3.73 12.34 -8.34
C THR A 889 3.15 11.26 -9.28
N GLY A 890 1.85 10.99 -9.18
CA GLY A 890 1.18 9.99 -10.04
C GLY A 890 1.24 10.34 -11.54
N PRO A 891 0.84 11.56 -11.93
CA PRO A 891 0.95 12.05 -13.30
C PRO A 891 2.35 12.00 -13.89
N VAL A 892 3.37 12.47 -13.18
CA VAL A 892 4.76 12.44 -13.68
C VAL A 892 5.27 11.03 -13.87
N ILE A 893 4.94 10.12 -12.95
CA ILE A 893 5.27 8.70 -13.11
C ILE A 893 4.56 8.12 -14.34
N ALA A 894 3.29 8.44 -14.55
CA ALA A 894 2.52 7.98 -15.71
C ALA A 894 3.06 8.54 -17.03
N LEU A 895 3.40 9.84 -17.08
CA LEU A 895 4.04 10.49 -18.22
C LEU A 895 5.37 9.81 -18.54
N SER A 896 6.21 9.59 -17.52
CA SER A 896 7.51 8.95 -17.70
C SER A 896 7.36 7.54 -18.27
N TYR A 897 6.43 6.75 -17.75
CA TYR A 897 6.16 5.40 -18.27
C TYR A 897 5.66 5.44 -19.71
N ASN A 898 4.71 6.31 -20.03
CA ASN A 898 4.17 6.38 -21.38
C ASN A 898 5.24 6.79 -22.40
N ILE A 899 6.10 7.76 -22.06
CA ILE A 899 7.25 8.13 -22.90
C ILE A 899 8.17 6.92 -23.10
N MET A 900 8.55 6.21 -22.03
CA MET A 900 9.38 5.00 -22.15
C MET A 900 8.76 3.95 -23.10
N ARG A 901 7.45 3.70 -23.01
CA ARG A 901 6.78 2.69 -23.86
C ARG A 901 6.75 3.07 -25.33
N ILE A 902 6.55 4.35 -25.64
CA ILE A 902 6.61 4.84 -27.01
C ILE A 902 8.02 4.65 -27.59
N LEU A 903 9.04 4.94 -26.78
CA LEU A 903 10.44 4.82 -27.17
C LEU A 903 10.86 3.36 -27.34
N GLU A 904 10.39 2.46 -26.47
CA GLU A 904 10.58 1.01 -26.65
C GLU A 904 9.92 0.46 -27.91
N ASN A 905 8.83 1.08 -28.38
CA ASN A 905 8.18 0.73 -29.64
C ASN A 905 8.71 1.55 -30.85
N SER A 906 9.94 2.06 -30.78
CA SER A 906 10.53 2.89 -31.84
C SER A 906 11.90 2.37 -32.29
N GLU A 907 12.45 3.00 -33.32
CA GLU A 907 13.76 2.69 -33.89
C GLU A 907 14.92 2.82 -32.90
N VAL A 908 14.79 3.60 -31.82
CA VAL A 908 15.87 3.80 -30.83
C VAL A 908 15.86 2.76 -29.72
N ARG A 909 14.96 1.77 -29.77
CA ARG A 909 14.81 0.73 -28.74
C ARG A 909 16.13 0.01 -28.44
N ASP A 910 16.96 -0.21 -29.45
CA ASP A 910 18.24 -0.93 -29.35
C ASP A 910 19.45 -0.03 -29.07
N ASP A 911 19.29 1.29 -29.05
CA ASP A 911 20.37 2.24 -28.78
C ASP A 911 20.54 2.48 -27.27
N GLN A 912 21.60 1.91 -26.70
CA GLN A 912 21.86 2.01 -25.26
C GLN A 912 22.18 3.44 -24.80
N GLN A 913 22.92 4.23 -25.59
CA GLN A 913 23.29 5.58 -25.22
C GLN A 913 22.06 6.48 -25.18
N VAL A 914 21.18 6.35 -26.17
CA VAL A 914 19.90 7.07 -26.22
C VAL A 914 19.01 6.66 -25.04
N ASN A 915 18.93 5.36 -24.73
CA ASN A 915 18.16 4.85 -23.59
C ASN A 915 18.64 5.43 -22.24
N ILE A 916 19.95 5.51 -22.02
CA ILE A 916 20.54 6.13 -20.81
C ILE A 916 20.14 7.61 -20.74
N ALA A 917 20.29 8.36 -21.85
CA ALA A 917 19.96 9.79 -21.90
C ALA A 917 18.48 10.07 -21.61
N ILE A 918 17.59 9.22 -22.16
CA ILE A 918 16.14 9.29 -21.90
C ILE A 918 15.84 9.00 -20.44
N GLU A 919 16.42 7.97 -19.83
CA GLU A 919 16.16 7.66 -18.42
C GLU A 919 16.63 8.79 -17.51
N VAL A 920 17.76 9.44 -17.82
CA VAL A 920 18.23 10.64 -17.12
C VAL A 920 17.25 11.81 -17.29
N PHE A 921 16.73 12.01 -18.50
CA PHE A 921 15.69 13.01 -18.77
C PHE A 921 14.45 12.78 -17.90
N LEU A 922 13.98 11.53 -17.83
CA LEU A 922 12.78 11.14 -17.08
C LEU A 922 12.98 11.19 -15.56
N ASP A 923 14.14 10.78 -15.07
CA ASP A 923 14.49 10.91 -13.65
C ASP A 923 14.52 12.39 -13.23
N ARG A 924 15.06 13.28 -14.06
CA ARG A 924 14.99 14.72 -13.79
C ARG A 924 13.54 15.20 -13.67
N VAL A 925 12.65 14.77 -14.57
CA VAL A 925 11.22 15.13 -14.51
C VAL A 925 10.63 14.64 -13.18
N GLY A 926 10.85 13.37 -12.82
CA GLY A 926 10.44 12.77 -11.55
C GLY A 926 10.93 13.53 -10.33
N ASN A 927 12.23 13.82 -10.28
CA ASN A 927 12.90 14.49 -9.18
C ASN A 927 12.42 15.94 -8.97
N THR A 928 11.93 16.62 -10.00
CA THR A 928 11.39 17.99 -9.83
C THR A 928 10.11 18.01 -8.99
N VAL A 929 9.29 16.96 -9.04
CA VAL A 929 8.08 16.83 -8.20
C VAL A 929 8.45 16.78 -6.72
N PHE A 930 9.42 15.95 -6.36
CA PHE A 930 9.86 15.83 -4.97
C PHE A 930 10.54 17.10 -4.45
N LYS A 931 11.13 17.90 -5.34
CA LYS A 931 11.76 19.18 -5.01
C LYS A 931 10.76 20.35 -4.91
N GLN A 932 9.48 20.17 -5.25
CA GLN A 932 8.46 21.21 -5.03
C GLN A 932 8.32 21.61 -3.56
N LYS A 933 8.52 20.66 -2.63
CA LYS A 933 8.58 20.93 -1.18
C LYS A 933 9.69 21.91 -0.77
N HIS A 934 10.64 22.15 -1.67
CA HIS A 934 11.76 23.09 -1.51
C HIS A 934 11.65 24.32 -2.42
N GLY A 935 10.49 24.56 -3.04
CA GLY A 935 10.25 25.72 -3.91
C GLY A 935 10.68 25.54 -5.36
N VAL A 936 11.02 24.32 -5.79
CA VAL A 936 11.33 24.04 -7.21
C VAL A 936 10.03 23.84 -8.00
N LEU A 937 9.96 24.36 -9.22
CA LEU A 937 8.81 24.13 -10.11
C LEU A 937 8.79 22.67 -10.59
N SER A 938 7.61 22.03 -10.56
CA SER A 938 7.44 20.73 -11.24
C SER A 938 7.53 20.94 -12.75
N LEU A 939 8.38 20.18 -13.42
CA LEU A 939 8.51 20.24 -14.87
C LEU A 939 7.44 19.41 -15.60
N HIS A 940 6.47 18.83 -14.89
CA HIS A 940 5.41 17.99 -15.48
C HIS A 940 4.70 18.65 -16.66
N SER A 941 4.11 19.84 -16.42
CA SER A 941 3.32 20.55 -17.43
C SER A 941 4.18 21.05 -18.58
N ILE A 942 5.37 21.58 -18.28
CA ILE A 942 6.34 22.03 -19.27
C ILE A 942 6.73 20.89 -20.21
N VAL A 943 7.08 19.73 -19.64
CA VAL A 943 7.49 18.56 -20.41
C VAL A 943 6.32 17.98 -21.19
N MET A 944 5.13 17.90 -20.58
CA MET A 944 3.91 17.46 -21.25
C MET A 944 3.59 18.35 -22.45
N ASP A 945 3.58 19.67 -22.26
CA ASP A 945 3.25 20.64 -23.31
C ASP A 945 4.29 20.58 -24.43
N ALA A 946 5.58 20.66 -24.10
CA ALA A 946 6.65 20.64 -25.09
C ALA A 946 6.66 19.35 -25.91
N ILE A 947 6.51 18.19 -25.27
CA ILE A 947 6.48 16.90 -25.98
C ILE A 947 5.21 16.79 -26.83
N CYS A 948 4.05 17.22 -26.32
CA CYS A 948 2.79 17.15 -27.06
C CYS A 948 2.72 18.12 -28.23
N THR A 949 3.53 19.18 -28.27
CA THR A 949 3.64 20.13 -29.39
C THR A 949 4.88 19.92 -30.26
N GLY A 950 5.84 19.10 -29.82
CA GLY A 950 7.14 18.92 -30.49
C GLY A 950 8.13 20.08 -30.29
N ASP A 951 7.98 20.85 -29.21
CA ASP A 951 8.77 22.05 -28.92
C ASP A 951 10.07 21.73 -28.17
N VAL A 952 11.14 21.49 -28.94
CA VAL A 952 12.48 21.21 -28.40
C VAL A 952 13.06 22.42 -27.66
N GLU A 953 12.82 23.63 -28.15
CA GLU A 953 13.36 24.86 -27.57
C GLU A 953 12.82 25.11 -26.15
N MET A 954 11.54 24.81 -25.92
CA MET A 954 10.95 24.88 -24.59
C MET A 954 11.63 23.94 -23.59
N LEU A 955 12.01 22.73 -24.00
CA LEU A 955 12.75 21.79 -23.15
C LEU A 955 14.17 22.30 -22.87
N VAL A 956 14.88 22.76 -23.90
CA VAL A 956 16.24 23.31 -23.77
C VAL A 956 16.25 24.54 -22.85
N LYS A 957 15.27 25.43 -22.97
CA LYS A 957 15.09 26.60 -22.10
C LYS A 957 14.95 26.22 -20.62
N HIS A 958 14.39 25.05 -20.32
CA HIS A 958 14.27 24.52 -18.96
C HIS A 958 15.43 23.58 -18.57
N GLY A 959 16.51 23.61 -19.36
CA GLY A 959 17.80 23.01 -19.10
C GLY A 959 17.90 21.53 -19.46
N PHE A 960 16.99 20.98 -20.26
CA PHE A 960 17.14 19.64 -20.83
C PHE A 960 18.16 19.65 -21.99
N ALA A 961 18.81 18.50 -22.23
CA ALA A 961 19.77 18.37 -23.32
C ALA A 961 19.07 18.49 -24.68
N SER A 962 19.63 19.29 -25.60
CA SER A 962 19.02 19.57 -26.91
C SER A 962 18.86 18.30 -27.75
N GLU A 963 19.89 17.47 -27.81
CA GLU A 963 19.88 16.23 -28.60
C GLU A 963 18.81 15.24 -28.10
N THR A 964 18.80 14.92 -26.80
CA THR A 964 17.80 14.03 -26.21
C THR A 964 16.39 14.57 -26.38
N SER A 965 16.20 15.88 -26.22
CA SER A 965 14.89 16.52 -26.40
C SER A 965 14.41 16.41 -27.86
N ALA A 966 15.30 16.63 -28.82
CA ALA A 966 15.00 16.47 -30.24
C ALA A 966 14.62 15.04 -30.61
N ILE A 967 15.34 14.04 -30.08
CA ILE A 967 15.03 12.62 -30.28
C ILE A 967 13.61 12.30 -29.80
N ILE A 968 13.28 12.67 -28.55
CA ILE A 968 11.95 12.40 -27.97
C ILE A 968 10.85 13.07 -28.79
N CYS A 969 10.99 14.37 -29.11
CA CYS A 969 9.99 15.11 -29.88
C CYS A 969 9.80 14.55 -31.30
N ASN A 970 10.89 14.15 -31.97
CA ASN A 970 10.83 13.56 -33.31
C ASN A 970 10.12 12.21 -33.33
N ILE A 971 10.41 11.33 -32.37
CA ILE A 971 9.73 10.05 -32.24
C ILE A 971 8.24 10.27 -31.98
N ILE A 972 7.88 11.19 -31.08
CA ILE A 972 6.47 11.51 -30.80
C ILE A 972 5.76 12.04 -32.04
N LYS A 973 6.41 12.92 -32.82
CA LYS A 973 5.86 13.43 -34.08
C LYS A 973 5.62 12.31 -35.10
N LYS A 974 6.58 11.40 -35.25
CA LYS A 974 6.46 10.23 -36.16
C LYS A 974 5.32 9.32 -35.73
N LYS A 975 5.31 8.89 -34.45
CA LYS A 975 4.27 8.03 -33.89
C LYS A 975 2.89 8.68 -33.87
N ALA A 976 2.81 9.99 -33.71
CA ALA A 976 1.57 10.74 -33.83
C ALA A 976 1.01 10.66 -35.26
N ALA A 977 1.85 10.77 -36.28
CA ALA A 977 1.44 10.63 -37.67
C ALA A 977 0.89 9.22 -37.96
N ASP A 978 1.51 8.17 -37.41
CA ASP A 978 1.07 6.77 -37.53
C ASP A 978 -0.36 6.55 -36.98
N VAL A 979 -0.77 7.35 -35.99
CA VAL A 979 -2.14 7.33 -35.42
C VAL A 979 -3.06 8.41 -35.99
N GLY A 980 -2.68 9.04 -37.11
CA GLY A 980 -3.48 10.01 -37.86
C GLY A 980 -3.42 11.46 -37.35
N ILE A 981 -2.40 11.81 -36.56
CA ILE A 981 -2.22 13.16 -35.99
C ILE A 981 -1.01 13.83 -36.65
N TYR A 982 -1.26 14.65 -37.66
CA TYR A 982 -0.22 15.37 -38.42
C TYR A 982 0.12 16.75 -37.85
N ASN A 983 -0.80 17.36 -37.08
CA ASN A 983 -0.58 18.66 -36.43
C ASN A 983 -0.70 18.52 -34.91
N LEU A 984 0.46 18.34 -34.27
CA LEU A 984 0.59 18.17 -32.82
C LEU A 984 0.02 19.36 -32.02
N TYR A 985 0.36 20.58 -32.42
CA TYR A 985 -0.09 21.79 -31.73
C TYR A 985 -1.62 21.91 -31.73
N SER A 986 -2.25 21.78 -32.90
CA SER A 986 -3.71 21.85 -33.02
C SER A 986 -4.40 20.73 -32.24
N TYR A 987 -3.85 19.52 -32.27
CA TYR A 987 -4.40 18.40 -31.49
C TYR A 987 -4.30 18.66 -29.98
N HIS A 988 -3.15 19.17 -29.50
CA HIS A 988 -2.94 19.46 -28.08
C HIS A 988 -3.89 20.54 -27.55
N GLN A 989 -4.11 21.62 -28.32
CA GLN A 989 -5.09 22.65 -27.93
C GLN A 989 -6.51 22.09 -27.87
N LYS A 990 -6.94 21.35 -28.90
CA LYS A 990 -8.25 20.67 -28.89
C LYS A 990 -8.39 19.68 -27.73
N ALA A 991 -7.31 18.98 -27.39
CA ALA A 991 -7.32 18.03 -26.28
C ALA A 991 -7.50 18.73 -24.93
N LYS A 992 -6.84 19.89 -24.72
CA LYS A 992 -7.06 20.73 -23.54
C LYS A 992 -8.49 21.28 -23.48
N GLU A 993 -9.01 21.80 -24.60
CA GLU A 993 -10.35 22.39 -24.67
C GLU A 993 -11.48 21.36 -24.48
N LYS A 994 -11.37 20.18 -25.10
CA LYS A 994 -12.41 19.16 -25.11
C LYS A 994 -12.23 18.05 -24.07
N GLY A 995 -11.14 18.11 -23.29
CA GLY A 995 -10.77 17.06 -22.35
C GLY A 995 -10.42 15.72 -23.02
N TRP A 996 -9.89 15.74 -24.25
CA TRP A 996 -9.47 14.52 -24.94
C TRP A 996 -8.14 13.99 -24.39
N SER A 997 -7.83 12.73 -24.73
CA SER A 997 -6.49 12.19 -24.45
C SER A 997 -5.43 12.97 -25.23
N ASN A 998 -4.38 13.41 -24.53
CA ASN A 998 -3.20 13.98 -25.19
C ASN A 998 -2.56 12.97 -26.16
N VAL A 999 -1.67 13.46 -27.02
CA VAL A 999 -1.07 12.65 -28.09
C VAL A 999 -0.30 11.45 -27.53
N ILE A 1000 0.41 11.62 -26.42
CA ILE A 1000 1.18 10.54 -25.75
C ILE A 1000 0.24 9.39 -25.35
N ASN A 1001 -0.85 9.68 -24.65
CA ASN A 1001 -1.83 8.69 -24.24
C ASN A 1001 -2.55 8.06 -25.43
N ARG A 1002 -2.79 8.83 -26.49
CA ARG A 1002 -3.40 8.34 -27.74
C ARG A 1002 -2.50 7.32 -28.44
N ILE A 1003 -1.19 7.60 -28.55
CA ILE A 1003 -0.20 6.67 -29.09
C ILE A 1003 -0.17 5.39 -28.26
N VAL A 1004 0.01 5.51 -26.93
CA VAL A 1004 0.07 4.33 -26.03
C VAL A 1004 -1.21 3.47 -26.14
N ARG A 1005 -2.39 4.08 -26.21
CA ARG A 1005 -3.66 3.33 -26.38
C ARG A 1005 -3.71 2.56 -27.70
N LYS A 1006 -3.17 3.12 -28.79
CA LYS A 1006 -3.27 2.53 -30.13
C LYS A 1006 -2.15 1.53 -30.43
N GLU A 1007 -0.94 1.80 -29.94
CA GLU A 1007 0.25 1.00 -30.25
C GLU A 1007 0.66 0.03 -29.13
N ASN A 1008 0.52 0.42 -27.86
CA ASN A 1008 0.92 -0.39 -26.70
C ASN A 1008 -0.29 -1.10 -26.06
N LYS A 1009 -1.01 -1.88 -26.87
CA LYS A 1009 -2.33 -2.44 -26.52
C LYS A 1009 -2.33 -3.28 -25.24
N ILE A 1010 -1.37 -4.19 -25.07
CA ILE A 1010 -1.26 -5.06 -23.88
C ILE A 1010 -1.04 -4.21 -22.61
N TYR A 1011 -0.12 -3.23 -22.65
CA TYR A 1011 0.10 -2.33 -21.52
C TYR A 1011 -1.16 -1.53 -21.20
N PHE A 1012 -1.86 -0.99 -22.22
CA PHE A 1012 -3.11 -0.27 -22.02
C PHE A 1012 -4.19 -1.15 -21.38
N ALA A 1013 -4.35 -2.39 -21.84
CA ALA A 1013 -5.24 -3.39 -21.24
C ALA A 1013 -4.94 -3.64 -19.76
N SER A 1014 -3.66 -3.70 -19.37
CA SER A 1014 -3.26 -3.87 -17.97
C SER A 1014 -3.65 -2.69 -17.05
N ARG A 1015 -4.04 -1.53 -17.62
CA ARG A 1015 -4.34 -0.30 -16.87
C ARG A 1015 -5.79 0.16 -17.00
N ALA A 1016 -6.44 -0.18 -18.11
CA ALA A 1016 -7.81 0.23 -18.42
C ALA A 1016 -8.85 -0.74 -17.84
N ASN A 1017 -10.07 -0.24 -17.65
CA ASN A 1017 -11.24 -1.06 -17.33
C ASN A 1017 -11.98 -1.33 -18.63
N LEU A 1018 -11.44 -2.25 -19.44
CA LEU A 1018 -12.02 -2.63 -20.72
C LEU A 1018 -13.14 -3.65 -20.52
N GLU A 1019 -14.03 -3.72 -21.49
CA GLU A 1019 -14.96 -4.83 -21.61
C GLU A 1019 -14.17 -6.12 -21.92
N GLY A 1020 -14.69 -7.30 -21.56
CA GLY A 1020 -14.01 -8.58 -21.66
C GLY A 1020 -13.57 -8.98 -23.07
N CYS A 1021 -14.40 -8.78 -24.11
CA CYS A 1021 -14.00 -9.05 -25.49
C CYS A 1021 -12.90 -8.08 -25.95
N GLN A 1022 -13.07 -6.79 -25.67
CA GLN A 1022 -12.07 -5.78 -25.99
C GLN A 1022 -10.74 -6.02 -25.25
N LEU A 1023 -10.80 -6.47 -24.00
CA LEU A 1023 -9.63 -6.80 -23.20
C LEU A 1023 -8.84 -7.93 -23.88
N LEU A 1024 -9.50 -9.00 -24.30
CA LEU A 1024 -8.88 -10.12 -25.00
C LEU A 1024 -8.20 -9.65 -26.31
N ASP A 1025 -8.85 -8.82 -27.13
CA ASP A 1025 -8.26 -8.29 -28.38
C ASP A 1025 -6.97 -7.51 -28.12
N HIS A 1026 -6.92 -6.75 -27.04
CA HIS A 1026 -5.72 -6.01 -26.65
C HIS A 1026 -4.62 -6.94 -26.14
N LEU A 1027 -4.96 -8.06 -25.52
CA LEU A 1027 -4.00 -9.04 -25.01
C LEU A 1027 -3.47 -9.98 -26.09
N ASP A 1028 -4.24 -10.19 -27.16
CA ASP A 1028 -3.84 -10.97 -28.32
C ASP A 1028 -2.86 -10.21 -29.23
N ALA A 1029 -2.76 -8.89 -29.09
CA ALA A 1029 -1.81 -8.05 -29.82
C ALA A 1029 -0.33 -8.44 -29.63
N ASP A 1030 0.54 -7.90 -30.49
CA ASP A 1030 1.98 -8.11 -30.42
C ASP A 1030 2.61 -7.45 -29.19
N ALA A 1031 3.63 -8.10 -28.64
CA ALA A 1031 4.40 -7.59 -27.51
C ALA A 1031 5.48 -6.60 -27.96
N VAL A 1032 5.09 -5.34 -28.08
CA VAL A 1032 5.94 -4.25 -28.57
C VAL A 1032 6.84 -3.60 -27.52
N ASP A 1033 6.50 -3.73 -26.23
CA ASP A 1033 7.23 -3.12 -25.12
C ASP A 1033 7.63 -4.15 -24.05
N THR A 1034 8.52 -3.78 -23.13
CA THR A 1034 9.04 -4.67 -22.09
C THR A 1034 7.94 -5.33 -21.23
N PRO A 1035 6.92 -4.62 -20.67
CA PRO A 1035 5.84 -5.25 -19.89
C PRO A 1035 5.02 -6.24 -20.72
N SER A 1036 4.80 -5.95 -22.00
CA SER A 1036 4.06 -6.87 -22.88
C SER A 1036 4.85 -8.15 -23.14
N LYS A 1037 6.17 -8.05 -23.32
CA LYS A 1037 7.05 -9.22 -23.47
C LYS A 1037 7.07 -10.06 -22.20
N ILE A 1038 7.19 -9.42 -21.03
CA ILE A 1038 7.12 -10.10 -19.73
C ILE A 1038 5.80 -10.86 -19.60
N LEU A 1039 4.67 -10.22 -19.91
CA LEU A 1039 3.38 -10.88 -19.88
C LEU A 1039 3.36 -12.09 -20.80
N LYS A 1040 3.75 -11.96 -22.08
CA LYS A 1040 3.78 -13.10 -23.01
C LYS A 1040 4.71 -14.21 -22.55
N THR A 1041 5.85 -13.90 -21.94
CA THR A 1041 6.76 -14.89 -21.34
C THR A 1041 6.08 -15.65 -20.20
N ILE A 1042 5.46 -14.94 -19.25
CA ILE A 1042 4.74 -15.57 -18.13
C ILE A 1042 3.56 -16.40 -18.64
N MET A 1043 2.81 -15.89 -19.62
CA MET A 1043 1.67 -16.57 -20.23
C MET A 1043 2.06 -17.75 -21.14
N SER A 1044 3.34 -17.93 -21.45
CA SER A 1044 3.82 -19.07 -22.25
C SER A 1044 3.95 -20.36 -21.45
N GLY A 1045 3.83 -20.31 -20.12
CA GLY A 1045 4.03 -21.46 -19.24
C GLY A 1045 5.48 -21.95 -19.12
N LYS A 1046 6.43 -21.37 -19.88
CA LYS A 1046 7.86 -21.74 -19.83
C LYS A 1046 8.48 -21.55 -18.45
N SER A 1047 7.97 -20.61 -17.64
CA SER A 1047 8.44 -20.38 -16.27
C SER A 1047 8.02 -21.46 -15.28
N ASP A 1048 6.95 -22.21 -15.58
CA ASP A 1048 6.29 -23.10 -14.62
C ASP A 1048 6.84 -24.54 -14.67
N ASN A 1049 7.60 -24.87 -15.73
CA ASN A 1049 8.10 -26.23 -16.00
C ASN A 1049 9.56 -26.48 -15.53
N ALA A 1050 10.29 -25.46 -15.10
CA ALA A 1050 11.68 -25.59 -14.67
C ALA A 1050 11.78 -25.50 -13.15
N LYS A 1051 12.43 -26.50 -12.53
CA LYS A 1051 12.78 -26.46 -11.11
C LYS A 1051 13.65 -25.23 -10.84
N THR A 1052 13.26 -24.42 -9.87
CA THR A 1052 13.96 -23.18 -9.56
C THR A 1052 15.06 -23.40 -8.53
N VAL A 1053 16.07 -22.51 -8.50
CA VAL A 1053 17.14 -22.55 -7.47
C VAL A 1053 16.55 -22.47 -6.04
N LEU A 1054 15.39 -21.83 -5.87
CA LEU A 1054 14.72 -21.78 -4.57
C LEU A 1054 14.19 -23.15 -4.16
N GLU A 1055 13.58 -23.89 -5.09
CA GLU A 1055 13.06 -25.22 -4.84
C GLU A 1055 14.20 -26.18 -4.51
N ASP A 1056 15.32 -26.13 -5.24
CA ASP A 1056 16.53 -26.89 -4.89
C ASP A 1056 17.03 -26.58 -3.48
N PHE A 1057 17.03 -25.30 -3.09
CA PHE A 1057 17.41 -24.94 -1.73
C PHE A 1057 16.43 -25.43 -0.68
N MET A 1058 15.12 -25.40 -0.95
CA MET A 1058 14.09 -25.86 -0.02
C MET A 1058 14.13 -27.38 0.15
N ASP A 1059 14.36 -28.11 -0.94
CA ASP A 1059 14.55 -29.56 -0.92
C ASP A 1059 15.79 -29.92 -0.09
N ASN A 1060 16.93 -29.28 -0.37
CA ASN A 1060 18.16 -29.50 0.38
C ASN A 1060 18.02 -29.14 1.86
N ASP A 1061 17.39 -28.00 2.20
CA ASP A 1061 17.16 -27.60 3.58
C ASP A 1061 16.32 -28.67 4.30
N THR A 1062 15.25 -29.14 3.67
CA THR A 1062 14.39 -30.21 4.20
C THR A 1062 15.17 -31.50 4.43
N ILE A 1063 15.98 -31.94 3.46
CA ILE A 1063 16.83 -33.13 3.57
C ILE A 1063 17.83 -32.98 4.74
N THR A 1064 18.47 -31.81 4.87
CA THR A 1064 19.46 -31.58 5.94
C THR A 1064 18.87 -31.59 7.35
N THR A 1065 17.55 -31.39 7.51
CA THR A 1065 16.89 -31.53 8.81
C THR A 1065 16.80 -32.98 9.30
N ILE A 1066 16.97 -33.97 8.39
CA ILE A 1066 16.98 -35.40 8.72
C ILE A 1066 18.32 -35.71 9.40
N LYS A 1067 18.33 -35.83 10.73
CA LYS A 1067 19.55 -36.06 11.52
C LYS A 1067 20.23 -37.40 11.23
N ASP A 1068 19.45 -38.42 10.92
CA ASP A 1068 19.87 -39.78 10.59
C ASP A 1068 20.43 -39.83 9.16
N VAL A 1069 21.70 -40.24 9.02
CA VAL A 1069 22.44 -40.18 7.75
C VAL A 1069 21.85 -41.16 6.73
N ASP A 1070 21.57 -42.39 7.13
CA ASP A 1070 21.03 -43.42 6.23
C ASP A 1070 19.65 -43.02 5.71
N LYS A 1071 18.80 -42.45 6.57
CA LYS A 1071 17.48 -41.93 6.15
C LYS A 1071 17.60 -40.71 5.25
N ARG A 1072 18.59 -39.84 5.50
CA ARG A 1072 18.85 -38.68 4.65
C ARG A 1072 19.27 -39.12 3.25
N ASP A 1073 20.17 -40.08 3.16
CA ASP A 1073 20.68 -40.62 1.89
C ASP A 1073 19.60 -41.42 1.15
N ALA A 1074 18.79 -42.20 1.86
CA ALA A 1074 17.63 -42.88 1.29
C ALA A 1074 16.57 -41.89 0.77
N CYS A 1075 16.24 -40.84 1.53
CA CYS A 1075 15.32 -39.79 1.08
C CYS A 1075 15.87 -39.05 -0.15
N LYS A 1076 17.16 -38.71 -0.17
CA LYS A 1076 17.81 -38.08 -1.32
C LYS A 1076 17.74 -38.97 -2.56
N THR A 1077 18.08 -40.25 -2.41
CA THR A 1077 17.99 -41.26 -3.49
C THR A 1077 16.56 -41.40 -4.01
N LEU A 1078 15.56 -41.40 -3.12
CA LEU A 1078 14.15 -41.46 -3.49
C LEU A 1078 13.70 -40.20 -4.24
N MET A 1079 14.11 -39.00 -3.79
CA MET A 1079 13.80 -37.75 -4.47
C MET A 1079 14.42 -37.72 -5.88
N ASP A 1080 15.69 -38.09 -6.02
CA ASP A 1080 16.37 -38.20 -7.31
C ASP A 1080 15.67 -39.20 -8.25
N TYR A 1081 15.20 -40.33 -7.69
CA TYR A 1081 14.43 -41.33 -8.45
C TYR A 1081 13.06 -40.81 -8.90
N VAL A 1082 12.30 -40.16 -8.00
CA VAL A 1082 10.99 -39.56 -8.32
C VAL A 1082 11.15 -38.47 -9.37
N GLU A 1083 12.16 -37.61 -9.24
CA GLU A 1083 12.44 -36.54 -10.21
C GLU A 1083 12.76 -37.12 -11.59
N ARG A 1084 13.58 -38.18 -11.67
CA ARG A 1084 13.84 -38.91 -12.93
C ARG A 1084 12.58 -39.50 -13.54
N VAL A 1085 11.70 -40.10 -12.73
CA VAL A 1085 10.44 -40.68 -13.23
C VAL A 1085 9.51 -39.58 -13.78
N LEU A 1086 9.46 -38.42 -13.11
CA LEU A 1086 8.61 -37.30 -13.54
C LEU A 1086 9.17 -36.57 -14.77
N THR A 1087 10.49 -36.46 -14.91
CA THR A 1087 11.14 -35.88 -16.11
C THR A 1087 11.02 -36.79 -17.34
N VAL A 1088 11.09 -38.12 -17.17
CA VAL A 1088 10.90 -39.06 -18.29
C VAL A 1088 9.46 -39.03 -18.81
N ASN A 1089 8.46 -38.74 -17.97
CA ASN A 1089 7.05 -38.65 -18.37
C ASN A 1089 6.64 -37.28 -18.95
N THR A 1090 7.53 -36.28 -18.96
CA THR A 1090 7.26 -34.94 -19.53
C THR A 1090 7.89 -34.74 -20.91
N ILE A 1091 8.63 -35.72 -21.42
CA ILE A 1091 9.14 -35.77 -22.80
C ILE A 1091 8.30 -36.76 -23.62
N SER A 1092 7.11 -36.35 -24.08
CA SER A 1092 6.48 -36.93 -25.29
C SER A 1092 5.43 -35.93 -25.81
N ASP A 1093 5.62 -35.36 -27.00
CA ASP A 1093 4.90 -35.90 -28.18
C ASP A 1093 5.79 -36.57 -29.25
N ASP A 1094 7.12 -36.36 -29.26
CA ASP A 1094 7.99 -36.96 -30.30
C ASP A 1094 8.49 -38.39 -29.97
N ALA A 1095 8.39 -38.84 -28.72
CA ALA A 1095 8.94 -40.12 -28.27
C ALA A 1095 8.07 -41.35 -28.63
N HIS A 1096 6.83 -41.16 -29.08
CA HIS A 1096 5.94 -42.28 -29.38
C HIS A 1096 6.38 -43.08 -30.61
N ASN A 1097 7.11 -42.45 -31.54
CA ASN A 1097 7.68 -43.14 -32.71
C ASN A 1097 8.92 -43.98 -32.39
N VAL A 1098 9.68 -43.66 -31.34
CA VAL A 1098 10.90 -44.41 -30.96
C VAL A 1098 10.56 -45.66 -30.14
N MET A 1099 9.50 -45.63 -29.30
CA MET A 1099 9.09 -46.81 -28.53
C MET A 1099 8.46 -47.92 -29.40
N VAL A 1100 7.86 -47.58 -30.54
CA VAL A 1100 7.30 -48.58 -31.47
C VAL A 1100 8.40 -49.32 -32.26
N GLU A 1101 9.56 -48.69 -32.47
CA GLU A 1101 10.74 -49.38 -33.05
C GLU A 1101 11.51 -50.19 -32.00
N GLY A 1102 11.65 -49.70 -30.77
CA GLY A 1102 12.33 -50.42 -29.67
C GLY A 1102 11.61 -51.70 -29.23
N GLN A 1103 10.28 -51.76 -29.31
CA GLN A 1103 9.51 -52.98 -29.01
C GLN A 1103 9.66 -54.08 -30.07
N LYS A 1104 10.12 -53.77 -31.29
CA LYS A 1104 10.42 -54.79 -32.32
C LYS A 1104 11.75 -55.50 -32.06
N GLU A 1105 12.74 -54.85 -31.46
CA GLU A 1105 14.03 -55.48 -31.12
C GLU A 1105 13.99 -56.34 -29.84
N LEU A 1106 13.16 -55.98 -28.86
CA LEU A 1106 13.03 -56.75 -27.60
C LEU A 1106 12.26 -58.08 -27.72
N SER A 1107 11.63 -58.35 -28.88
CA SER A 1107 10.97 -59.63 -29.17
C SER A 1107 11.92 -60.72 -29.69
N LYS A 1108 13.20 -60.40 -29.97
CA LYS A 1108 14.17 -61.36 -30.55
C LYS A 1108 15.08 -62.07 -29.56
N ASN A 1109 15.18 -61.64 -28.30
CA ASN A 1109 16.07 -62.26 -27.31
C ASN A 1109 15.29 -62.78 -26.10
N ARG A 1110 14.63 -63.92 -26.28
CA ARG A 1110 14.23 -64.81 -25.16
C ARG A 1110 14.71 -66.22 -25.46
N THR A 1111 15.88 -66.57 -24.93
CA THR A 1111 16.19 -67.97 -24.62
C THR A 1111 17.25 -68.04 -23.52
N THR A 1112 17.03 -68.94 -22.55
CA THR A 1112 17.87 -69.29 -21.39
C THR A 1112 17.85 -68.26 -20.24
N GLY A 1113 17.62 -68.60 -18.97
CA GLY A 1113 17.46 -69.88 -18.31
C GLY A 1113 18.13 -69.83 -16.93
N ILE A 1114 17.31 -69.96 -15.87
CA ILE A 1114 17.57 -70.81 -14.69
C ILE A 1114 18.60 -70.34 -13.62
N CYS A 1115 18.02 -70.08 -12.44
CA CYS A 1115 18.41 -70.49 -11.06
C CYS A 1115 19.59 -69.88 -10.26
N LEU A 1116 19.18 -69.45 -9.05
CA LEU A 1116 19.67 -69.78 -7.70
C LEU A 1116 21.09 -69.36 -7.27
N GLY A 1117 21.14 -68.72 -6.09
CA GLY A 1117 22.14 -69.05 -5.07
C GLY A 1117 22.93 -67.89 -4.45
N GLY A 1118 22.53 -67.49 -3.23
CA GLY A 1118 23.37 -67.58 -2.04
C GLY A 1118 24.70 -66.79 -1.92
N ASN A 1119 24.70 -65.91 -0.92
CA ASN A 1119 25.73 -65.65 0.10
C ASN A 1119 27.04 -64.87 -0.20
N ASN A 1120 27.15 -63.79 0.60
CA ASN A 1120 28.29 -63.38 1.44
C ASN A 1120 29.50 -62.60 0.86
N SER A 1121 29.48 -61.30 1.17
CA SER A 1121 30.40 -60.58 2.09
C SER A 1121 31.76 -60.04 1.60
N PHE A 1122 32.03 -58.78 2.01
CA PHE A 1122 33.30 -58.02 2.03
C PHE A 1122 33.87 -57.68 0.64
N VAL A 1123 34.03 -56.41 0.23
CA VAL A 1123 34.55 -55.19 0.88
C VAL A 1123 33.76 -53.96 0.45
#